data_AF-A0A5M3YV83-F1
#
_entry.id   AF-A0A5M3YV83-F1
#
_cell.length_a   1.000
_cell.length_b   1.000
_cell.length_c   1.000
_cell.angle_alpha   90.00
_cell.angle_beta   90.00
_cell.angle_gamma   90.00
#
_symmetry.space_group_name_H-M   'P 1'
#
loop_
_entity.id
_entity.type
_entity.pdbx_description
1 polymer ?
#
loop_
_entity_poly.entity_id
_entity_poly.type
_entity_poly.pdbx_seq_one_letter_code
_entity_poly.pdbx_strand_id
1 'polypeptide(L)'
;MPGLPLSYGSPGVGWSPRPLQITGSRARVQEQNPQLDLRVIQLVPGSNAEDIRDRWLRPYILPPVGWTEVPKVYHPFTLQYISLVLRAYPRRMLKDGDVPPIIHHAQIHGGHIPRSLANCYTLVRMYEQAVPGSEAMAVTMVEKEMERLAEEDPPQDDCDLLAVFQAYLIYSIMLYFSPIHGTSSVNDKTMITLMDLAFRTAKNGLFCRAEAANARPTWESWIVAAAKRRAVFAMYIFSGVYNADRNLPNFIADELSELYVPGHKVLWEARDRETWEKEYDRQLIEWDDGMLQISELWRSDETGSPDRRRRIERWLGIPGIKLGFTGNNLSINFGPETSENVLVAYRIGGLDWEFSNVTANATYQFVGPWTTALNTTQNSDTKAFEMRVQIGGIFVHKDAQLVKLPEFNKTVEIIGDSLAAGQYATYEGLASWAFNFAAGLGNVEYSITAYPGICLVDQKCYGGTARGMTHQWLQIPDVGARANATYGNRSVPWDPTARRAADLVVINLGTNDSRDPNNIPGGEFYNAYVELVDDIHRVWPAAQIILMGLWGEFEATGNTYVQKPLYVSEIQRVYQHFEGQGFVHYFDTKGILQHNDIAPRDHPTDVGHLKIASHLLQWVKIKLGWELGATGPEVQHDTLYWNNEEAYK
;
A
#
# COMPACT_ATOMS: atom_id res chain seq x y z
N MET A 1 79.15 -40.29 25.11
CA MET A 1 79.01 -40.59 23.67
C MET A 1 77.59 -40.22 23.24
N PRO A 2 77.35 -40.06 21.93
CA PRO A 2 77.51 -38.83 21.14
C PRO A 2 76.41 -37.79 21.45
N GLY A 3 76.30 -36.60 20.84
CA GLY A 3 77.16 -35.91 19.87
C GLY A 3 76.38 -34.81 19.12
N LEU A 4 76.98 -33.63 18.97
CA LEU A 4 76.55 -32.50 18.10
C LEU A 4 76.57 -32.89 16.60
N PRO A 5 75.89 -32.21 15.64
CA PRO A 5 75.81 -30.74 15.41
C PRO A 5 74.37 -30.13 15.31
N LEU A 6 74.13 -28.83 15.54
CA LEU A 6 74.31 -27.62 14.68
C LEU A 6 73.54 -27.69 13.33
N SER A 7 72.89 -26.66 12.78
CA SER A 7 72.62 -25.23 13.14
C SER A 7 71.54 -24.69 12.14
N TYR A 8 70.99 -23.47 12.10
CA TYR A 8 71.28 -22.11 12.63
C TYR A 8 69.95 -21.32 12.82
N GLY A 9 69.98 -20.13 13.43
CA GLY A 9 68.95 -19.07 13.28
C GLY A 9 68.31 -18.57 14.58
N SER A 10 68.55 -17.30 14.95
CA SER A 10 68.02 -16.57 16.13
C SER A 10 68.40 -15.08 16.03
N PRO A 11 67.90 -14.15 16.88
CA PRO A 11 66.80 -14.18 17.87
C PRO A 11 65.63 -13.22 17.45
N GLY A 12 64.48 -13.14 18.14
CA GLY A 12 64.19 -12.32 19.35
C GLY A 12 63.75 -10.87 18.99
N VAL A 13 62.87 -10.15 19.71
CA VAL A 13 62.14 -10.35 20.99
C VAL A 13 60.77 -9.62 20.89
N GLY A 14 59.71 -10.13 21.53
CA GLY A 14 58.35 -9.53 21.48
C GLY A 14 58.08 -8.42 22.52
N TRP A 15 57.04 -7.61 22.31
CA TRP A 15 56.60 -6.52 23.19
C TRP A 15 55.07 -6.39 23.30
N SER A 16 54.59 -5.86 24.42
CA SER A 16 53.16 -5.58 24.71
C SER A 16 52.83 -4.09 24.56
N PRO A 17 51.55 -3.69 24.33
CA PRO A 17 51.21 -2.31 23.94
C PRO A 17 50.77 -1.39 25.09
N ARG A 18 51.28 -0.14 25.08
CA ARG A 18 50.73 1.16 25.59
C ARG A 18 51.87 2.07 26.09
N PRO A 19 51.69 3.40 26.19
CA PRO A 19 50.85 4.31 25.38
C PRO A 19 51.67 5.53 24.85
N LEU A 20 51.08 6.36 23.98
CA LEU A 20 51.52 7.76 23.77
C LEU A 20 50.37 8.62 23.21
N GLN A 21 50.41 9.93 23.47
CA GLN A 21 49.28 10.84 23.22
C GLN A 21 49.51 11.78 22.02
N ILE A 22 48.46 11.88 21.19
CA ILE A 22 47.91 13.10 20.55
C ILE A 22 48.91 14.20 20.12
N THR A 23 49.11 14.31 18.80
CA THR A 23 49.07 15.60 18.09
C THR A 23 48.25 15.43 16.80
N GLY A 24 47.06 16.01 16.76
CA GLY A 24 46.11 15.83 15.64
C GLY A 24 46.02 17.06 14.72
N SER A 25 46.59 16.98 13.52
CA SER A 25 46.34 17.95 12.44
C SER A 25 45.20 17.45 11.54
N ARG A 26 44.06 18.16 11.52
CA ARG A 26 42.93 17.86 10.63
C ARG A 26 43.24 18.24 9.18
N ALA A 27 43.93 17.38 8.44
CA ALA A 27 43.86 17.35 6.98
C ALA A 27 42.54 16.68 6.56
N ARG A 28 41.54 17.47 6.16
CA ARG A 28 40.23 16.95 5.74
C ARG A 28 40.33 16.46 4.29
N VAL A 29 40.77 15.22 4.10
CA VAL A 29 40.65 14.55 2.79
C VAL A 29 39.16 14.50 2.44
N GLN A 30 38.82 15.07 1.30
CA GLN A 30 37.45 15.16 0.82
C GLN A 30 37.23 14.01 -0.16
N GLU A 31 36.73 12.89 0.34
CA GLU A 31 36.41 11.74 -0.49
C GLU A 31 35.38 12.14 -1.55
N GLN A 32 35.76 12.00 -2.82
CA GLN A 32 34.87 12.23 -3.94
C GLN A 32 33.96 11.01 -4.10
N ASN A 33 32.66 11.23 -3.96
CA ASN A 33 31.65 10.19 -4.13
C ASN A 33 31.76 9.62 -5.57
N PRO A 34 32.01 8.31 -5.78
CA PRO A 34 32.28 7.77 -7.11
C PRO A 34 31.09 7.98 -8.05
N GLN A 35 31.37 8.54 -9.23
CA GLN A 35 30.37 8.83 -10.25
C GLN A 35 29.67 7.55 -10.72
N LEU A 36 28.34 7.61 -10.80
CA LEU A 36 27.48 6.50 -11.24
C LEU A 36 27.72 6.19 -12.72
N ASP A 37 28.09 4.94 -13.04
CA ASP A 37 28.34 4.50 -14.42
C ASP A 37 27.58 3.22 -14.77
N LEU A 38 26.45 3.39 -15.47
CA LEU A 38 25.53 2.30 -15.82
C LEU A 38 26.08 1.28 -16.84
N ARG A 39 27.33 1.46 -17.31
CA ARG A 39 28.05 0.50 -18.17
C ARG A 39 28.81 -0.55 -17.35
N VAL A 40 28.98 -0.34 -16.04
CA VAL A 40 29.73 -1.23 -15.14
C VAL A 40 28.77 -2.10 -14.34
N ILE A 41 28.15 -3.07 -15.02
CA ILE A 41 27.08 -3.92 -14.46
C ILE A 41 27.44 -5.41 -14.44
N GLN A 42 26.78 -6.17 -13.57
CA GLN A 42 26.97 -7.62 -13.43
C GLN A 42 25.62 -8.36 -13.51
N LEU A 43 25.16 -8.60 -14.73
CA LEU A 43 23.93 -9.34 -15.01
C LEU A 43 24.18 -10.86 -15.18
N VAL A 44 23.10 -11.63 -15.13
CA VAL A 44 23.06 -13.07 -15.46
C VAL A 44 22.25 -13.26 -16.74
N PRO A 45 22.85 -13.77 -17.85
CA PRO A 45 22.12 -14.08 -19.08
C PRO A 45 20.93 -15.01 -18.82
N GLY A 46 19.76 -14.65 -19.35
CA GLY A 46 18.53 -15.44 -19.15
C GLY A 46 18.47 -16.63 -20.10
N SER A 47 18.23 -17.84 -19.55
CA SER A 47 17.97 -19.05 -20.35
C SER A 47 16.77 -18.87 -21.29
N ASN A 48 15.73 -18.20 -20.81
CA ASN A 48 14.42 -18.10 -21.47
C ASN A 48 14.34 -16.90 -22.45
N ALA A 49 15.48 -16.30 -22.82
CA ALA A 49 15.48 -15.09 -23.64
C ALA A 49 14.90 -15.36 -25.05
N GLU A 50 15.26 -16.50 -25.66
CA GLU A 50 14.73 -16.91 -26.97
C GLU A 50 13.20 -17.12 -26.91
N ASP A 51 12.66 -17.59 -25.77
CA ASP A 51 11.22 -17.77 -25.57
C ASP A 51 10.46 -16.44 -25.58
N ILE A 52 11.08 -15.33 -25.15
CA ILE A 52 10.50 -13.97 -25.20
C ILE A 52 10.33 -13.50 -26.65
N ARG A 53 11.21 -13.91 -27.57
CA ARG A 53 10.98 -13.68 -29.00
C ARG A 53 9.85 -14.60 -29.48
N ASP A 54 9.99 -15.90 -29.29
CA ASP A 54 9.06 -16.87 -29.88
C ASP A 54 7.64 -16.78 -29.29
N ARG A 55 7.50 -16.09 -28.14
CA ARG A 55 6.24 -15.64 -27.56
C ARG A 55 5.34 -14.88 -28.52
N TRP A 56 5.88 -13.99 -29.36
CA TRP A 56 5.04 -13.13 -30.21
C TRP A 56 4.24 -13.93 -31.26
N LEU A 57 4.72 -15.12 -31.63
CA LEU A 57 4.06 -16.02 -32.59
C LEU A 57 2.85 -16.74 -32.00
N ARG A 58 2.79 -16.96 -30.67
CA ARG A 58 1.78 -17.82 -30.04
C ARG A 58 0.32 -17.33 -30.19
N PRO A 59 0.03 -16.01 -30.30
CA PRO A 59 -1.31 -15.53 -30.70
C PRO A 59 -1.71 -15.79 -32.16
N TYR A 60 -0.75 -16.08 -33.05
CA TYR A 60 -0.96 -16.26 -34.50
C TYR A 60 -0.80 -17.71 -34.97
N ILE A 61 -0.12 -18.56 -34.20
CA ILE A 61 0.20 -19.95 -34.52
C ILE A 61 -0.26 -20.86 -33.37
N LEU A 62 -0.93 -21.97 -33.70
CA LEU A 62 -1.30 -23.00 -32.72
C LEU A 62 -0.05 -23.49 -31.96
N PRO A 63 -0.13 -23.70 -30.63
CA PRO A 63 1.03 -24.09 -29.83
C PRO A 63 1.63 -25.44 -30.31
N PRO A 64 2.96 -25.61 -30.27
CA PRO A 64 3.60 -26.87 -30.64
C PRO A 64 3.07 -28.04 -29.81
N VAL A 65 2.97 -29.23 -30.43
CA VAL A 65 2.41 -30.43 -29.80
C VAL A 65 3.15 -30.75 -28.50
N GLY A 66 2.46 -30.57 -27.36
CA GLY A 66 3.00 -30.77 -26.01
C GLY A 66 3.02 -29.51 -25.13
N TRP A 67 2.81 -28.31 -25.70
CA TRP A 67 2.74 -27.05 -24.94
C TRP A 67 1.30 -26.65 -24.63
N THR A 68 1.06 -26.23 -23.38
CA THR A 68 -0.27 -25.84 -22.87
C THR A 68 -0.27 -24.36 -22.52
N GLU A 69 -0.66 -23.50 -23.46
CA GLU A 69 -0.82 -22.06 -23.22
C GLU A 69 -2.00 -21.77 -22.28
N VAL A 70 -1.79 -21.02 -21.19
CA VAL A 70 -2.85 -20.64 -20.24
C VAL A 70 -3.48 -19.30 -20.67
N PRO A 71 -4.78 -19.23 -21.05
CA PRO A 71 -5.39 -17.99 -21.52
C PRO A 71 -5.45 -16.88 -20.45
N LYS A 72 -4.98 -15.69 -20.81
CA LYS A 72 -4.99 -14.48 -19.97
C LYS A 72 -6.19 -13.62 -20.37
N VAL A 73 -7.33 -13.92 -19.78
CA VAL A 73 -8.57 -13.16 -19.97
C VAL A 73 -8.45 -11.80 -19.25
N TYR A 74 -8.63 -10.71 -19.97
CA TYR A 74 -8.75 -9.37 -19.40
C TYR A 74 -10.23 -8.94 -19.37
N HIS A 75 -10.64 -8.23 -18.32
CA HIS A 75 -11.93 -7.54 -18.32
C HIS A 75 -11.85 -6.26 -19.18
N PRO A 76 -12.90 -5.82 -19.90
CA PRO A 76 -12.85 -4.62 -20.74
C PRO A 76 -12.40 -3.35 -19.99
N PHE A 77 -12.89 -3.14 -18.76
CA PHE A 77 -12.43 -2.01 -17.92
C PHE A 77 -10.95 -2.12 -17.52
N THR A 78 -10.39 -3.33 -17.41
CA THR A 78 -8.95 -3.53 -17.16
C THR A 78 -8.12 -3.12 -18.38
N LEU A 79 -8.57 -3.46 -19.60
CA LEU A 79 -7.93 -3.01 -20.85
C LEU A 79 -8.03 -1.48 -21.02
N GLN A 80 -9.17 -0.89 -20.66
CA GLN A 80 -9.35 0.56 -20.67
C GLN A 80 -8.41 1.25 -19.67
N TYR A 81 -8.31 0.74 -18.44
CA TYR A 81 -7.39 1.26 -17.41
C TYR A 81 -5.93 1.14 -17.86
N ILE A 82 -5.51 -0.03 -18.36
CA ILE A 82 -4.18 -0.24 -18.93
C ILE A 82 -3.88 0.78 -20.05
N SER A 83 -4.82 0.97 -20.98
CA SER A 83 -4.70 1.92 -22.08
C SER A 83 -4.47 3.36 -21.58
N LEU A 84 -5.20 3.79 -20.54
CA LEU A 84 -5.02 5.10 -19.92
C LEU A 84 -3.66 5.25 -19.24
N VAL A 85 -3.21 4.21 -18.52
CA VAL A 85 -1.89 4.18 -17.85
C VAL A 85 -0.75 4.24 -18.87
N LEU A 86 -0.78 3.40 -19.91
CA LEU A 86 0.25 3.40 -20.96
C LEU A 86 0.28 4.73 -21.72
N ARG A 87 -0.89 5.30 -22.07
CA ARG A 87 -0.98 6.61 -22.74
C ARG A 87 -0.35 7.76 -21.94
N ALA A 88 -0.23 7.63 -20.61
CA ALA A 88 0.48 8.61 -19.80
C ALA A 88 2.02 8.55 -19.94
N TYR A 89 2.60 7.43 -20.40
CA TYR A 89 4.06 7.24 -20.39
C TYR A 89 4.82 8.26 -21.27
N PRO A 90 4.45 8.51 -22.54
CA PRO A 90 5.11 9.55 -23.34
C PRO A 90 4.90 10.95 -22.71
N ARG A 91 3.71 11.21 -22.16
CA ARG A 91 3.34 12.52 -21.59
C ARG A 91 4.17 12.92 -20.38
N ARG A 92 4.67 11.96 -19.58
CA ARG A 92 5.60 12.26 -18.48
C ARG A 92 6.93 12.85 -18.98
N MET A 93 7.41 12.42 -20.14
CA MET A 93 8.68 12.89 -20.75
C MET A 93 8.62 14.38 -21.21
N LEU A 94 7.43 14.98 -21.23
CA LEU A 94 7.24 16.40 -21.51
C LEU A 94 7.67 17.30 -20.32
N LYS A 95 7.70 16.75 -19.10
CA LYS A 95 8.08 17.48 -17.88
C LYS A 95 9.55 17.23 -17.54
N ASP A 96 10.32 18.29 -17.34
CA ASP A 96 11.75 18.16 -17.04
C ASP A 96 11.97 17.44 -15.71
N GLY A 97 12.84 16.42 -15.72
CA GLY A 97 13.13 15.56 -14.58
C GLY A 97 12.07 14.51 -14.24
N ASP A 98 10.99 14.40 -15.02
CA ASP A 98 10.01 13.31 -14.88
C ASP A 98 10.26 12.18 -15.89
N VAL A 99 10.05 10.94 -15.46
CA VAL A 99 10.33 9.73 -16.25
C VAL A 99 9.14 8.76 -16.22
N PRO A 100 8.82 8.06 -17.33
CA PRO A 100 7.86 6.95 -17.29
C PRO A 100 8.44 5.79 -16.46
N PRO A 101 7.62 4.95 -15.82
CA PRO A 101 8.06 3.95 -14.83
C PRO A 101 8.87 2.76 -15.41
N ILE A 102 9.27 2.86 -16.68
CA ILE A 102 10.14 1.93 -17.41
C ILE A 102 11.56 2.48 -17.65
N ILE A 103 11.78 3.80 -17.46
CA ILE A 103 13.09 4.47 -17.54
C ILE A 103 13.48 4.89 -16.12
N HIS A 104 14.69 4.55 -15.69
CA HIS A 104 15.20 5.02 -14.39
C HIS A 104 15.81 6.43 -14.53
N HIS A 105 15.65 7.28 -13.51
CA HIS A 105 16.14 8.67 -13.54
C HIS A 105 17.65 8.77 -13.81
N ALA A 106 18.43 7.79 -13.35
CA ALA A 106 19.86 7.70 -13.62
C ALA A 106 20.22 7.55 -15.11
N GLN A 107 19.34 6.99 -15.96
CA GLN A 107 19.58 6.90 -17.41
C GLN A 107 19.51 8.28 -18.09
N ILE A 108 19.00 9.30 -17.40
CA ILE A 108 18.83 10.67 -17.88
C ILE A 108 19.78 11.64 -17.14
N HIS A 109 20.04 11.39 -15.85
CA HIS A 109 20.83 12.28 -14.99
C HIS A 109 22.23 11.75 -14.62
N GLY A 110 22.59 10.52 -15.00
CA GLY A 110 23.89 9.89 -14.72
C GLY A 110 25.10 10.45 -15.48
N GLY A 111 25.00 11.64 -16.08
CA GLY A 111 26.09 12.32 -16.79
C GLY A 111 26.23 12.00 -18.28
N HIS A 112 25.60 10.93 -18.78
CA HIS A 112 25.43 10.68 -20.22
C HIS A 112 24.03 10.13 -20.49
N ILE A 113 23.34 10.69 -21.49
CA ILE A 113 22.03 10.22 -21.93
C ILE A 113 22.22 9.40 -23.21
N PRO A 114 21.81 8.12 -23.25
CA PRO A 114 21.79 7.30 -24.47
C PRO A 114 21.12 8.03 -25.64
N ARG A 115 21.76 7.99 -26.83
CA ARG A 115 21.29 8.69 -28.05
C ARG A 115 19.81 8.42 -28.35
N SER A 116 19.38 7.17 -28.22
CA SER A 116 17.99 6.74 -28.47
C SER A 116 16.99 7.36 -27.49
N LEU A 117 17.37 7.56 -26.22
CA LEU A 117 16.53 8.26 -25.24
C LEU A 117 16.52 9.77 -25.49
N ALA A 118 17.68 10.39 -25.78
CA ALA A 118 17.75 11.83 -26.10
C ALA A 118 16.89 12.19 -27.33
N ASN A 119 16.92 11.35 -28.37
CA ASN A 119 16.02 11.44 -29.51
C ASN A 119 14.56 11.25 -29.08
N CYS A 120 14.27 10.29 -28.21
CA CYS A 120 12.91 10.02 -27.73
C CYS A 120 12.29 11.20 -26.98
N TYR A 121 13.01 11.83 -26.03
CA TYR A 121 12.52 13.06 -25.38
C TYR A 121 12.25 14.19 -26.39
N THR A 122 13.07 14.31 -27.43
CA THR A 122 12.91 15.33 -28.48
C THR A 122 11.67 15.05 -29.35
N LEU A 123 11.51 13.81 -29.82
CA LEU A 123 10.44 13.42 -30.73
C LEU A 123 9.08 13.29 -30.03
N VAL A 124 9.04 12.83 -28.77
CA VAL A 124 7.81 12.82 -27.96
C VAL A 124 7.31 14.24 -27.70
N ARG A 125 8.20 15.20 -27.41
CA ARG A 125 7.84 16.63 -27.31
C ARG A 125 7.31 17.14 -28.64
N MET A 126 7.96 16.85 -29.76
CA MET A 126 7.50 17.26 -31.09
C MET A 126 6.15 16.63 -31.51
N TYR A 127 5.82 15.44 -31.02
CA TYR A 127 4.58 14.73 -31.33
C TYR A 127 3.39 15.23 -30.50
N GLU A 128 3.48 15.18 -29.16
CA GLU A 128 2.38 15.63 -28.27
C GLU A 128 2.22 17.16 -28.24
N GLN A 129 3.16 17.94 -28.82
CA GLN A 129 3.08 19.40 -28.97
C GLN A 129 3.06 19.85 -30.45
N ALA A 130 2.75 18.97 -31.40
CA ALA A 130 2.63 19.31 -32.82
C ALA A 130 1.56 20.41 -33.04
N VAL A 131 1.91 21.44 -33.82
CA VAL A 131 0.95 22.51 -34.16
C VAL A 131 0.05 22.09 -35.33
N PRO A 132 -1.21 22.56 -35.40
CA PRO A 132 -2.12 22.23 -36.50
C PRO A 132 -1.52 22.50 -37.89
N GLY A 133 -1.50 21.48 -38.75
CA GLY A 133 -0.85 21.50 -40.07
C GLY A 133 0.59 20.97 -40.09
N SER A 134 1.19 20.60 -38.96
CA SER A 134 2.55 20.04 -38.87
C SER A 134 2.60 18.57 -38.43
N GLU A 135 1.45 17.97 -38.13
CA GLU A 135 1.34 16.69 -37.42
C GLU A 135 1.88 15.52 -38.25
N ALA A 136 1.66 15.54 -39.56
CA ALA A 136 2.21 14.54 -40.48
C ALA A 136 3.76 14.54 -40.49
N MET A 137 4.41 15.69 -40.27
CA MET A 137 5.86 15.77 -40.10
C MET A 137 6.29 15.15 -38.77
N ALA A 138 5.54 15.38 -37.69
CA ALA A 138 5.83 14.79 -36.38
C ALA A 138 5.71 13.25 -36.42
N VAL A 139 4.65 12.72 -37.05
CA VAL A 139 4.48 11.28 -37.33
C VAL A 139 5.66 10.73 -38.15
N THR A 140 5.96 11.35 -39.30
CA THR A 140 7.04 10.92 -40.20
C THR A 140 8.41 10.85 -39.51
N MET A 141 8.69 11.77 -38.58
CA MET A 141 9.96 11.82 -37.85
C MET A 141 10.06 10.75 -36.76
N VAL A 142 8.95 10.41 -36.09
CA VAL A 142 8.89 9.27 -35.16
C VAL A 142 9.05 7.96 -35.91
N GLU A 143 8.37 7.79 -37.04
CA GLU A 143 8.42 6.57 -37.85
C GLU A 143 9.83 6.32 -38.41
N LYS A 144 10.52 7.35 -38.92
CA LYS A 144 11.92 7.24 -39.36
C LYS A 144 12.91 6.91 -38.25
N GLU A 145 12.67 7.40 -37.03
CA GLU A 145 13.50 7.00 -35.88
C GLU A 145 13.19 5.56 -35.45
N MET A 146 11.95 5.09 -35.57
CA MET A 146 11.63 3.67 -35.38
C MET A 146 12.28 2.79 -36.45
N GLU A 147 12.31 3.21 -37.71
CA GLU A 147 13.05 2.54 -38.78
C GLU A 147 14.56 2.46 -38.44
N ARG A 148 15.17 3.59 -38.04
CA ARG A 148 16.57 3.61 -37.59
C ARG A 148 16.82 2.65 -36.41
N LEU A 149 15.98 2.67 -35.39
CA LEU A 149 16.11 1.80 -34.21
C LEU A 149 15.87 0.30 -34.52
N ALA A 150 15.24 -0.02 -35.66
CA ALA A 150 15.04 -1.39 -36.13
C ALA A 150 16.20 -1.91 -37.00
N GLU A 151 16.81 -1.02 -37.79
CA GLU A 151 17.81 -1.35 -38.82
C GLU A 151 19.28 -1.08 -38.42
N GLU A 152 19.54 -0.20 -37.44
CA GLU A 152 20.89 0.08 -36.95
C GLU A 152 21.42 -1.11 -36.10
N ASP A 153 22.71 -1.43 -36.23
CA ASP A 153 23.35 -2.53 -35.49
C ASP A 153 23.15 -2.39 -33.97
N PRO A 154 22.85 -3.49 -33.24
CA PRO A 154 22.55 -3.41 -31.81
C PRO A 154 23.76 -2.90 -31.00
N PRO A 155 23.56 -1.92 -30.09
CA PRO A 155 24.61 -1.47 -29.19
C PRO A 155 25.24 -2.62 -28.40
N GLN A 156 26.55 -2.54 -28.18
CA GLN A 156 27.30 -3.50 -27.37
C GLN A 156 27.14 -3.23 -25.86
N ASP A 157 26.71 -2.03 -25.48
CA ASP A 157 26.38 -1.68 -24.09
C ASP A 157 24.92 -1.99 -23.76
N ASP A 158 24.69 -2.51 -22.56
CA ASP A 158 23.37 -2.90 -22.06
C ASP A 158 22.46 -1.70 -21.75
N CYS A 159 23.02 -0.53 -21.38
CA CYS A 159 22.22 0.66 -21.12
C CYS A 159 21.79 1.33 -22.43
N ASP A 160 22.65 1.38 -23.45
CA ASP A 160 22.28 1.82 -24.80
C ASP A 160 21.29 0.85 -25.49
N LEU A 161 21.45 -0.46 -25.32
CA LEU A 161 20.53 -1.46 -25.87
C LEU A 161 19.14 -1.39 -25.20
N LEU A 162 19.10 -1.25 -23.87
CA LEU A 162 17.87 -0.96 -23.12
C LEU A 162 17.23 0.37 -23.58
N ALA A 163 18.03 1.41 -23.83
CA ALA A 163 17.56 2.70 -24.33
C ALA A 163 16.93 2.63 -25.73
N VAL A 164 17.45 1.77 -26.62
CA VAL A 164 16.82 1.46 -27.93
C VAL A 164 15.44 0.85 -27.72
N PHE A 165 15.33 -0.19 -26.88
CA PHE A 165 14.07 -0.85 -26.58
C PHE A 165 13.05 0.07 -25.89
N GLN A 166 13.47 0.84 -24.88
CA GLN A 166 12.63 1.84 -24.19
C GLN A 166 12.09 2.90 -25.16
N ALA A 167 12.93 3.44 -26.05
CA ALA A 167 12.51 4.44 -27.03
C ALA A 167 11.48 3.85 -28.01
N TYR A 168 11.74 2.66 -28.57
CA TYR A 168 10.82 1.99 -29.49
C TYR A 168 9.47 1.64 -28.84
N LEU A 169 9.48 1.21 -27.57
CA LEU A 169 8.27 0.95 -26.78
C LEU A 169 7.46 2.23 -26.55
N ILE A 170 8.12 3.35 -26.19
CA ILE A 170 7.46 4.65 -26.02
C ILE A 170 6.82 5.14 -27.32
N TYR A 171 7.53 5.05 -28.45
CA TYR A 171 6.95 5.43 -29.75
C TYR A 171 5.76 4.55 -30.13
N SER A 172 5.86 3.23 -29.91
CA SER A 172 4.75 2.29 -30.16
C SER A 172 3.52 2.62 -29.31
N ILE A 173 3.70 2.87 -28.01
CA ILE A 173 2.63 3.31 -27.10
C ILE A 173 2.02 4.65 -27.58
N MET A 174 2.85 5.61 -27.98
CA MET A 174 2.41 6.94 -28.41
C MET A 174 1.59 6.90 -29.70
N LEU A 175 2.08 6.21 -30.73
CA LEU A 175 1.40 6.04 -32.02
C LEU A 175 0.10 5.22 -31.89
N TYR A 176 0.03 4.28 -30.94
CA TYR A 176 -1.16 3.46 -30.71
C TYR A 176 -2.28 4.21 -29.98
N PHE A 177 -1.96 4.91 -28.88
CA PHE A 177 -2.97 5.52 -28.01
C PHE A 177 -3.24 7.01 -28.29
N SER A 178 -2.35 7.72 -29.01
CA SER A 178 -2.53 9.12 -29.43
C SER A 178 -2.46 9.32 -30.97
N PRO A 179 -3.10 8.50 -31.83
CA PRO A 179 -2.96 8.61 -33.29
C PRO A 179 -3.55 9.90 -33.85
N ILE A 180 -2.70 10.81 -34.34
CA ILE A 180 -3.11 12.16 -34.75
C ILE A 180 -4.01 12.17 -36.01
N HIS A 181 -3.99 11.10 -36.81
CA HIS A 181 -4.87 10.94 -37.98
C HIS A 181 -6.00 9.92 -37.76
N GLY A 182 -6.31 9.57 -36.50
CA GLY A 182 -7.41 8.67 -36.12
C GLY A 182 -7.13 7.18 -36.32
N THR A 183 -6.22 6.82 -37.22
CA THR A 183 -5.68 5.45 -37.35
C THR A 183 -4.24 5.37 -36.80
N SER A 184 -3.98 4.34 -35.98
CA SER A 184 -2.64 3.99 -35.51
C SER A 184 -1.82 3.38 -36.66
N SER A 185 -0.57 3.82 -36.85
CA SER A 185 0.38 3.17 -37.78
C SER A 185 1.05 1.93 -37.20
N VAL A 186 0.95 1.70 -35.88
CA VAL A 186 1.44 0.46 -35.22
C VAL A 186 0.67 -0.75 -35.75
N ASN A 187 1.43 -1.71 -36.25
CA ASN A 187 0.94 -2.93 -36.89
C ASN A 187 1.82 -4.13 -36.47
N ASP A 188 1.56 -5.31 -37.04
CA ASP A 188 2.24 -6.54 -36.62
C ASP A 188 3.76 -6.46 -36.83
N LYS A 189 4.27 -5.78 -37.87
CA LYS A 189 5.72 -5.52 -38.04
C LYS A 189 6.29 -4.74 -36.85
N THR A 190 5.56 -3.71 -36.40
CA THR A 190 5.96 -2.90 -35.24
C THR A 190 6.04 -3.76 -33.97
N MET A 191 5.06 -4.64 -33.76
CA MET A 191 5.05 -5.54 -32.60
C MET A 191 6.16 -6.60 -32.67
N ILE A 192 6.45 -7.13 -33.86
CA ILE A 192 7.56 -8.07 -34.10
C ILE A 192 8.91 -7.41 -33.77
N THR A 193 9.17 -6.20 -34.28
CA THR A 193 10.40 -5.46 -33.98
C THR A 193 10.49 -5.12 -32.49
N LEU A 194 9.39 -4.72 -31.86
CA LEU A 194 9.35 -4.43 -30.42
C LEU A 194 9.69 -5.67 -29.56
N MET A 195 9.17 -6.85 -29.93
CA MET A 195 9.48 -8.13 -29.26
C MET A 195 10.92 -8.57 -29.50
N ASP A 196 11.47 -8.35 -30.70
CA ASP A 196 12.90 -8.62 -30.99
C ASP A 196 13.83 -7.71 -30.19
N LEU A 197 13.52 -6.41 -30.04
CA LEU A 197 14.27 -5.50 -29.19
C LEU A 197 14.19 -5.88 -27.71
N ALA A 198 13.03 -6.37 -27.24
CA ALA A 198 12.89 -6.94 -25.89
C ALA A 198 13.75 -8.18 -25.69
N PHE A 199 13.75 -9.10 -26.67
CA PHE A 199 14.61 -10.29 -26.70
C PHE A 199 16.10 -9.93 -26.65
N ARG A 200 16.59 -9.04 -27.54
CA ARG A 200 17.98 -8.57 -27.54
C ARG A 200 18.36 -8.02 -26.16
N THR A 201 17.49 -7.19 -25.56
CA THR A 201 17.69 -6.61 -24.22
C THR A 201 17.72 -7.67 -23.11
N ALA A 202 16.86 -8.68 -23.17
CA ALA A 202 16.76 -9.76 -22.19
C ALA A 202 17.90 -10.79 -22.28
N LYS A 203 18.49 -10.98 -23.47
CA LYS A 203 19.55 -11.97 -23.74
C LYS A 203 20.79 -11.78 -22.86
N ASN A 204 21.19 -10.53 -22.62
CA ASN A 204 22.30 -10.18 -21.73
C ASN A 204 21.95 -10.31 -20.24
N GLY A 205 20.66 -10.52 -19.91
CA GLY A 205 20.18 -10.80 -18.56
C GLY A 205 19.11 -9.84 -18.06
N LEU A 206 18.22 -10.38 -17.20
CA LEU A 206 17.15 -9.65 -16.50
C LEU A 206 17.32 -9.66 -14.96
N PHE A 207 18.39 -10.28 -14.46
CA PHE A 207 18.77 -10.31 -13.04
C PHE A 207 20.23 -9.86 -12.86
N CYS A 208 20.53 -9.25 -11.71
CA CYS A 208 21.91 -9.10 -11.24
C CYS A 208 22.45 -10.44 -10.74
N ARG A 209 23.78 -10.63 -10.81
CA ARG A 209 24.44 -11.83 -10.23
C ARG A 209 24.24 -11.94 -8.71
N ALA A 210 24.14 -10.81 -8.01
CA ALA A 210 23.87 -10.80 -6.57
C ALA A 210 22.39 -11.07 -6.24
N GLU A 211 21.44 -10.60 -7.07
CA GLU A 211 20.02 -10.93 -6.94
C GLU A 211 19.81 -12.45 -6.98
N ALA A 212 20.41 -13.11 -7.98
CA ALA A 212 20.40 -14.57 -8.12
C ALA A 212 21.14 -15.34 -6.99
N ALA A 213 21.86 -14.63 -6.11
CA ALA A 213 22.54 -15.17 -4.93
C ALA A 213 21.92 -14.69 -3.60
N ASN A 214 20.73 -14.07 -3.65
CA ASN A 214 20.04 -13.39 -2.54
C ASN A 214 20.92 -12.41 -1.75
N ALA A 215 21.71 -11.60 -2.47
CA ALA A 215 22.64 -10.62 -1.92
C ALA A 215 22.45 -9.23 -2.57
N ARG A 216 22.95 -8.17 -1.92
CA ARG A 216 22.86 -6.80 -2.44
C ARG A 216 23.69 -6.64 -3.74
N PRO A 217 23.07 -6.29 -4.89
CA PRO A 217 23.79 -5.96 -6.12
C PRO A 217 24.47 -4.57 -6.03
N THR A 218 25.29 -4.23 -7.01
CA THR A 218 25.65 -2.81 -7.20
C THR A 218 24.41 -2.03 -7.65
N TRP A 219 24.28 -0.79 -7.21
CA TRP A 219 23.15 0.08 -7.56
C TRP A 219 22.99 0.21 -9.08
N GLU A 220 24.09 0.31 -9.82
CA GLU A 220 24.14 0.32 -11.29
C GLU A 220 23.55 -0.95 -11.91
N SER A 221 23.97 -2.13 -11.42
CA SER A 221 23.44 -3.41 -11.90
C SER A 221 21.94 -3.51 -11.65
N TRP A 222 21.49 -3.07 -10.47
CA TRP A 222 20.07 -3.09 -10.10
C TRP A 222 19.24 -2.11 -10.93
N ILE A 223 19.74 -0.90 -11.16
CA ILE A 223 19.09 0.09 -12.03
C ILE A 223 18.82 -0.51 -13.41
N VAL A 224 19.84 -1.11 -14.05
CA VAL A 224 19.68 -1.70 -15.37
C VAL A 224 18.78 -2.93 -15.33
N ALA A 225 18.97 -3.86 -14.37
CA ALA A 225 18.12 -5.05 -14.26
C ALA A 225 16.64 -4.71 -14.00
N ALA A 226 16.35 -3.82 -13.05
CA ALA A 226 15.00 -3.38 -12.73
C ALA A 226 14.36 -2.60 -13.88
N ALA A 227 15.11 -1.74 -14.58
CA ALA A 227 14.62 -1.02 -15.76
C ALA A 227 14.33 -1.98 -16.93
N LYS A 228 15.20 -2.97 -17.19
CA LYS A 228 14.94 -4.06 -18.15
C LYS A 228 13.66 -4.81 -17.81
N ARG A 229 13.51 -5.30 -16.56
CA ARG A 229 12.29 -5.99 -16.09
C ARG A 229 11.03 -5.14 -16.29
N ARG A 230 11.07 -3.86 -15.87
CA ARG A 230 9.95 -2.90 -16.03
C ARG A 230 9.59 -2.65 -17.50
N ALA A 231 10.57 -2.48 -18.39
CA ALA A 231 10.33 -2.30 -19.82
C ALA A 231 9.74 -3.55 -20.47
N VAL A 232 10.23 -4.75 -20.13
CA VAL A 232 9.64 -6.03 -20.59
C VAL A 232 8.21 -6.17 -20.09
N PHE A 233 7.93 -5.98 -18.79
CA PHE A 233 6.55 -6.06 -18.26
C PHE A 233 5.61 -5.07 -18.96
N ALA A 234 6.05 -3.83 -19.22
CA ALA A 234 5.24 -2.84 -19.94
C ALA A 234 4.97 -3.25 -21.40
N MET A 235 5.93 -3.89 -22.08
CA MET A 235 5.69 -4.45 -23.41
C MET A 235 4.63 -5.56 -23.40
N TYR A 236 4.68 -6.48 -22.42
CA TYR A 236 3.67 -7.55 -22.28
C TYR A 236 2.27 -7.02 -21.90
N ILE A 237 2.22 -5.89 -21.21
CA ILE A 237 0.97 -5.18 -20.90
C ILE A 237 0.43 -4.48 -22.16
N PHE A 238 1.30 -3.89 -22.98
CA PHE A 238 0.96 -3.26 -24.26
C PHE A 238 0.50 -4.27 -25.32
N SER A 239 1.22 -5.38 -25.50
CA SER A 239 0.77 -6.47 -26.40
C SER A 239 -0.55 -7.08 -25.94
N GLY A 240 -0.79 -7.12 -24.63
CA GLY A 240 -2.10 -7.45 -24.04
C GLY A 240 -3.26 -6.67 -24.64
N VAL A 241 -3.12 -5.35 -24.77
CA VAL A 241 -4.13 -4.47 -25.40
C VAL A 241 -4.15 -4.65 -26.92
N TYR A 242 -2.98 -4.60 -27.57
CA TYR A 242 -2.85 -4.75 -29.04
C TYR A 242 -3.56 -5.99 -29.58
N ASN A 243 -3.40 -7.12 -28.88
CA ASN A 243 -4.03 -8.39 -29.18
C ASN A 243 -5.55 -8.34 -28.96
N ALA A 244 -5.99 -7.82 -27.81
CA ALA A 244 -7.40 -7.78 -27.44
C ALA A 244 -8.23 -6.94 -28.42
N ASP A 245 -7.72 -5.78 -28.84
CA ASP A 245 -8.36 -4.90 -29.83
C ASP A 245 -8.51 -5.57 -31.21
N ARG A 246 -7.70 -6.61 -31.49
CA ARG A 246 -7.72 -7.41 -32.74
C ARG A 246 -8.45 -8.74 -32.59
N ASN A 247 -9.01 -9.04 -31.42
CA ASN A 247 -9.57 -10.36 -31.05
C ASN A 247 -8.53 -11.51 -31.14
N LEU A 248 -7.24 -11.19 -31.03
CA LEU A 248 -6.18 -12.19 -30.89
C LEU A 248 -6.12 -12.68 -29.44
N PRO A 249 -5.82 -13.98 -29.20
CA PRO A 249 -5.78 -14.51 -27.86
C PRO A 249 -4.57 -13.97 -27.09
N ASN A 250 -4.79 -13.70 -25.81
CA ASN A 250 -3.73 -13.44 -24.84
C ASN A 250 -3.54 -14.66 -23.96
N PHE A 251 -2.29 -14.94 -23.58
CA PHE A 251 -1.95 -16.00 -22.63
C PHE A 251 -1.04 -15.46 -21.51
N ILE A 252 -0.78 -16.26 -20.49
CA ILE A 252 0.18 -15.93 -19.43
C ILE A 252 1.60 -15.82 -20.03
N ALA A 253 2.49 -15.11 -19.35
CA ALA A 253 3.85 -14.82 -19.84
C ALA A 253 4.86 -15.76 -19.17
N ASP A 254 4.66 -17.09 -19.31
CA ASP A 254 5.31 -18.11 -18.48
C ASP A 254 6.85 -18.08 -18.53
N GLU A 255 7.42 -17.68 -19.67
CA GLU A 255 8.85 -17.37 -19.86
C GLU A 255 9.41 -16.31 -18.89
N LEU A 256 8.56 -15.44 -18.32
CA LEU A 256 8.89 -14.42 -17.33
C LEU A 256 8.66 -14.86 -15.87
N SER A 257 8.12 -16.06 -15.63
CA SER A 257 7.56 -16.51 -14.34
C SER A 257 8.43 -16.24 -13.10
N GLU A 258 9.74 -16.48 -13.22
CA GLU A 258 10.70 -16.32 -12.12
C GLU A 258 11.09 -14.85 -11.85
N LEU A 259 10.84 -13.92 -12.79
CA LEU A 259 11.27 -12.52 -12.67
C LEU A 259 10.62 -11.82 -11.49
N TYR A 260 11.41 -11.09 -10.70
CA TYR A 260 10.86 -10.30 -9.60
C TYR A 260 9.89 -9.20 -10.08
N VAL A 261 8.85 -8.96 -9.30
CA VAL A 261 7.93 -7.83 -9.49
C VAL A 261 8.69 -6.48 -9.43
N PRO A 262 8.09 -5.38 -9.90
CA PRO A 262 8.64 -4.05 -9.68
C PRO A 262 8.86 -3.78 -8.18
N GLY A 263 10.12 -3.68 -7.78
CA GLY A 263 10.52 -3.43 -6.40
C GLY A 263 10.02 -2.08 -5.86
N HIS A 264 9.97 -1.98 -4.53
CA HIS A 264 9.40 -0.88 -3.76
C HIS A 264 9.82 0.51 -4.22
N LYS A 265 8.89 1.45 -4.13
CA LYS A 265 9.03 2.82 -4.67
C LYS A 265 10.27 3.55 -4.14
N VAL A 266 10.59 3.36 -2.87
CA VAL A 266 11.78 3.93 -2.19
C VAL A 266 13.08 3.60 -2.94
N LEU A 267 13.24 2.35 -3.41
CA LEU A 267 14.42 1.91 -4.13
C LEU A 267 14.49 2.49 -5.55
N TRP A 268 13.35 2.59 -6.22
CA TRP A 268 13.24 3.12 -7.59
C TRP A 268 13.35 4.65 -7.66
N GLU A 269 13.04 5.35 -6.57
CA GLU A 269 13.11 6.81 -6.46
C GLU A 269 14.34 7.29 -5.64
N ALA A 270 15.17 6.36 -5.15
CA ALA A 270 16.42 6.66 -4.44
C ALA A 270 17.34 7.54 -5.29
N ARG A 271 17.89 8.60 -4.69
CA ARG A 271 18.67 9.64 -5.38
C ARG A 271 20.18 9.47 -5.25
N ASP A 272 20.61 8.63 -4.32
CA ASP A 272 22.00 8.41 -3.94
C ASP A 272 22.19 6.96 -3.49
N ARG A 273 23.45 6.51 -3.54
CA ARG A 273 23.83 5.12 -3.25
C ARG A 273 23.60 4.74 -1.79
N GLU A 274 23.83 5.66 -0.85
CA GLU A 274 23.70 5.40 0.59
C GLU A 274 22.24 5.09 0.97
N THR A 275 21.30 5.91 0.47
CA THR A 275 19.86 5.68 0.62
C THR A 275 19.43 4.37 -0.04
N TRP A 276 19.88 4.11 -1.28
CA TRP A 276 19.53 2.88 -1.97
C TRP A 276 20.07 1.62 -1.26
N GLU A 277 21.33 1.61 -0.84
CA GLU A 277 21.94 0.45 -0.18
C GLU A 277 21.27 0.15 1.17
N LYS A 278 20.99 1.18 1.97
CA LYS A 278 20.29 1.06 3.26
C LYS A 278 18.90 0.44 3.11
N GLU A 279 18.11 0.92 2.14
CA GLU A 279 16.75 0.42 1.94
C GLU A 279 16.74 -0.93 1.19
N TYR A 280 17.81 -1.27 0.44
CA TYR A 280 17.94 -2.60 -0.17
C TYR A 280 18.33 -3.65 0.87
N ASP A 281 19.20 -3.30 1.83
CA ASP A 281 19.48 -4.15 3.00
C ASP A 281 18.22 -4.34 3.85
N ARG A 282 17.39 -3.29 4.01
CA ARG A 282 16.06 -3.41 4.62
C ARG A 282 15.19 -4.40 3.83
N GLN A 283 15.16 -4.30 2.50
CA GLN A 283 14.39 -5.23 1.66
C GLN A 283 14.89 -6.68 1.78
N LEU A 284 16.20 -6.93 1.82
CA LEU A 284 16.76 -8.29 2.00
C LEU A 284 16.40 -8.90 3.36
N ILE A 285 16.22 -8.09 4.40
CA ILE A 285 15.77 -8.55 5.72
C ILE A 285 14.25 -8.76 5.74
N GLU A 286 13.49 -7.92 5.03
CA GLU A 286 12.03 -7.97 4.93
C GLU A 286 11.51 -9.08 3.98
N TRP A 287 12.37 -9.57 3.09
CA TRP A 287 12.13 -10.64 2.12
C TRP A 287 13.18 -11.75 2.25
N ASP A 288 13.40 -12.21 3.49
CA ASP A 288 14.26 -13.35 3.82
C ASP A 288 13.77 -14.67 3.17
N ASP A 289 12.46 -14.77 2.96
CA ASP A 289 11.77 -15.79 2.16
C ASP A 289 11.87 -15.58 0.64
N GLY A 290 12.72 -14.65 0.18
CA GLY A 290 13.00 -14.36 -1.23
C GLY A 290 12.03 -13.35 -1.85
N MET A 291 12.54 -12.54 -2.78
CA MET A 291 11.77 -11.47 -3.44
C MET A 291 10.54 -12.00 -4.20
N LEU A 292 9.43 -11.25 -4.19
CA LEU A 292 8.19 -11.62 -4.87
C LEU A 292 8.40 -11.79 -6.39
N GLN A 293 8.11 -12.97 -6.92
CA GLN A 293 8.17 -13.24 -8.36
C GLN A 293 6.86 -12.83 -9.05
N ILE A 294 6.92 -12.53 -10.36
CA ILE A 294 5.75 -12.08 -11.12
C ILE A 294 4.69 -13.19 -11.29
N SER A 295 5.11 -14.46 -11.29
CA SER A 295 4.22 -15.62 -11.25
C SER A 295 3.35 -15.70 -10.00
N GLU A 296 3.80 -15.11 -8.88
CA GLU A 296 3.04 -15.07 -7.63
C GLU A 296 1.77 -14.22 -7.75
N LEU A 297 1.72 -13.29 -8.72
CA LEU A 297 0.54 -12.47 -9.02
C LEU A 297 -0.43 -13.14 -10.01
N TRP A 298 -0.12 -14.32 -10.54
CA TRP A 298 -0.96 -15.02 -11.51
C TRP A 298 -1.96 -15.97 -10.83
N ARG A 299 -2.94 -16.43 -11.61
CA ARG A 299 -3.89 -17.47 -11.14
C ARG A 299 -3.23 -18.85 -11.24
N SER A 300 -3.12 -19.50 -10.10
CA SER A 300 -2.57 -20.84 -9.85
C SER A 300 -3.38 -21.51 -8.73
N ASP A 301 -3.11 -22.78 -8.43
CA ASP A 301 -3.75 -23.47 -7.29
C ASP A 301 -3.33 -22.88 -5.92
N GLU A 302 -2.22 -22.13 -5.88
CA GLU A 302 -1.75 -21.40 -4.70
C GLU A 302 -2.35 -19.98 -4.59
N THR A 303 -3.15 -19.53 -5.56
CA THR A 303 -3.74 -18.18 -5.54
C THR A 303 -4.80 -18.06 -4.45
N GLY A 304 -4.45 -17.35 -3.38
CA GLY A 304 -5.27 -17.26 -2.18
C GLY A 304 -4.83 -18.20 -1.06
N SER A 305 -3.71 -18.92 -1.20
CA SER A 305 -3.03 -19.53 -0.06
C SER A 305 -2.64 -18.43 0.96
N PRO A 306 -2.59 -18.72 2.26
CA PRO A 306 -2.22 -17.73 3.27
C PRO A 306 -0.82 -17.13 3.02
N ASP A 307 0.11 -17.92 2.51
CA ASP A 307 1.49 -17.51 2.29
C ASP A 307 1.61 -16.59 1.08
N ARG A 308 0.95 -16.94 -0.03
CA ARG A 308 0.86 -16.11 -1.22
C ARG A 308 0.15 -14.78 -0.93
N ARG A 309 -0.93 -14.80 -0.13
CA ARG A 309 -1.59 -13.57 0.34
C ARG A 309 -0.67 -12.68 1.18
N ARG A 310 -0.02 -13.22 2.21
CA ARG A 310 0.88 -12.42 3.07
C ARG A 310 2.03 -11.77 2.28
N ARG A 311 2.60 -12.49 1.30
CA ARG A 311 3.65 -11.94 0.42
C ARG A 311 3.13 -10.80 -0.46
N ILE A 312 1.89 -10.90 -0.98
CA ILE A 312 1.24 -9.81 -1.74
C ILE A 312 0.82 -8.64 -0.82
N GLU A 313 0.37 -8.91 0.41
CA GLU A 313 -0.07 -7.88 1.39
C GLU A 313 1.10 -7.09 1.99
N ARG A 314 2.28 -7.72 2.17
CA ARG A 314 3.54 -7.06 2.55
C ARG A 314 3.94 -5.96 1.55
N TRP A 315 3.44 -6.03 0.32
CA TRP A 315 3.69 -5.09 -0.77
C TRP A 315 2.64 -3.93 -0.84
N LEU A 316 1.81 -3.71 0.21
CA LEU A 316 0.67 -2.75 0.24
C LEU A 316 0.66 -1.72 1.45
N GLY A 317 -0.23 -1.79 2.48
CA GLY A 317 -0.16 -0.99 3.78
C GLY A 317 -1.03 0.30 4.01
N ILE A 318 -1.63 0.54 5.23
CA ILE A 318 -2.65 1.63 5.54
C ILE A 318 -2.73 2.19 7.04
N PRO A 319 -2.70 3.53 7.33
CA PRO A 319 -3.04 4.22 8.65
C PRO A 319 -3.82 5.61 8.60
N GLY A 320 -3.64 6.68 9.46
CA GLY A 320 -4.43 7.99 9.44
C GLY A 320 -4.06 9.28 10.28
N ILE A 321 -4.72 10.47 10.03
CA ILE A 321 -4.45 11.87 10.58
C ILE A 321 -5.64 12.91 10.72
N LYS A 322 -5.45 14.07 11.42
CA LYS A 322 -6.36 15.28 11.51
C LYS A 322 -5.56 16.60 11.76
N LEU A 323 -5.95 17.77 11.20
CA LEU A 323 -5.24 19.08 11.33
C LEU A 323 -6.10 20.34 11.05
N GLY A 324 -5.54 21.55 11.27
CA GLY A 324 -6.11 22.84 10.82
C GLY A 324 -5.16 23.65 9.92
N PHE A 325 -5.71 24.51 9.06
CA PHE A 325 -4.95 25.35 8.11
C PHE A 325 -5.64 26.69 7.81
N THR A 326 -4.90 27.67 7.28
CA THR A 326 -5.46 28.93 6.74
C THR A 326 -5.31 29.04 5.23
N GLY A 327 -6.03 30.00 4.62
CA GLY A 327 -5.97 30.25 3.18
C GLY A 327 -6.71 29.22 2.33
N ASN A 328 -6.37 29.17 1.02
CA ASN A 328 -7.16 28.48 -0.02
C ASN A 328 -6.45 27.27 -0.64
N ASN A 329 -5.32 26.84 -0.07
CA ASN A 329 -4.51 25.74 -0.61
C ASN A 329 -3.97 24.87 0.54
N LEU A 330 -4.27 23.57 0.47
CA LEU A 330 -3.73 22.54 1.34
C LEU A 330 -3.40 21.32 0.49
N SER A 331 -2.17 20.82 0.64
CA SER A 331 -1.67 19.62 -0.02
C SER A 331 -0.95 18.73 0.99
N ILE A 332 -1.04 17.42 0.82
CA ILE A 332 -0.39 16.45 1.71
C ILE A 332 0.45 15.49 0.91
N ASN A 333 1.68 15.29 1.36
CA ASN A 333 2.58 14.28 0.86
C ASN A 333 2.37 12.96 1.63
N PHE A 334 2.32 11.87 0.89
CA PHE A 334 2.05 10.52 1.40
C PHE A 334 3.36 9.78 1.62
N GLY A 335 3.45 8.95 2.65
CA GLY A 335 4.66 8.19 2.91
C GLY A 335 4.82 6.99 1.95
N PRO A 336 6.00 6.33 1.96
CA PRO A 336 6.28 5.21 1.05
C PRO A 336 5.57 3.89 1.41
N GLU A 337 5.11 3.76 2.66
CA GLU A 337 4.44 2.56 3.21
C GLU A 337 2.90 2.72 3.13
N THR A 338 2.44 3.42 2.08
CA THR A 338 1.03 3.69 1.75
C THR A 338 0.68 2.94 0.47
N SER A 339 -0.38 2.13 0.48
CA SER A 339 -0.89 1.46 -0.73
C SER A 339 -1.06 2.43 -1.92
N GLU A 340 -0.60 2.02 -3.10
CA GLU A 340 -0.77 2.76 -4.37
C GLU A 340 -2.25 2.81 -4.80
N ASN A 341 -2.73 3.96 -5.26
CA ASN A 341 -4.15 4.26 -5.51
C ASN A 341 -5.10 3.94 -4.34
N VAL A 342 -4.65 4.01 -3.09
CA VAL A 342 -5.54 3.81 -1.93
C VAL A 342 -6.64 4.87 -1.92
N LEU A 343 -7.88 4.43 -1.73
CA LEU A 343 -9.01 5.33 -1.56
C LEU A 343 -8.92 5.97 -0.16
N VAL A 344 -8.74 7.27 -0.10
CA VAL A 344 -8.91 8.04 1.14
C VAL A 344 -10.18 8.85 1.10
N ALA A 345 -10.89 8.87 2.23
CA ALA A 345 -11.81 9.95 2.52
C ALA A 345 -11.05 11.12 3.16
N TYR A 346 -11.48 12.33 2.84
CA TYR A 346 -11.08 13.57 3.47
C TYR A 346 -12.26 14.55 3.54
N ARG A 347 -12.14 15.61 4.35
CA ARG A 347 -13.15 16.68 4.41
C ARG A 347 -12.60 17.99 4.91
N ILE A 348 -13.41 19.04 4.85
CA ILE A 348 -13.06 20.41 5.27
C ILE A 348 -14.12 20.93 6.23
N GLY A 349 -13.74 21.21 7.48
CA GLY A 349 -14.72 21.53 8.53
C GLY A 349 -15.63 20.33 8.86
N GLY A 350 -16.89 20.62 9.18
CA GLY A 350 -17.99 19.63 9.25
C GLY A 350 -18.82 19.69 7.96
N LEU A 351 -18.22 19.25 6.87
CA LEU A 351 -18.85 19.07 5.56
C LEU A 351 -18.65 17.62 5.11
N ASP A 352 -19.37 17.23 4.06
CA ASP A 352 -19.35 15.88 3.51
C ASP A 352 -17.94 15.36 3.21
N TRP A 353 -17.75 14.07 3.46
CA TRP A 353 -16.54 13.33 3.14
C TRP A 353 -16.38 13.21 1.61
N GLU A 354 -15.42 13.95 1.09
CA GLU A 354 -14.92 13.81 -0.27
C GLU A 354 -13.95 12.61 -0.33
N PHE A 355 -13.94 11.89 -1.44
CA PHE A 355 -13.06 10.73 -1.62
C PHE A 355 -12.03 11.00 -2.73
N SER A 356 -10.83 10.43 -2.60
CA SER A 356 -9.80 10.50 -3.63
C SER A 356 -8.84 9.32 -3.56
N ASN A 357 -8.41 8.85 -4.73
CA ASN A 357 -7.33 7.88 -4.83
C ASN A 357 -5.99 8.60 -4.69
N VAL A 358 -5.16 8.13 -3.76
CA VAL A 358 -3.85 8.69 -3.45
C VAL A 358 -2.79 7.60 -3.44
N THR A 359 -1.53 8.01 -3.47
CA THR A 359 -0.41 7.16 -3.87
C THR A 359 0.81 7.46 -3.02
N ALA A 360 1.57 6.43 -2.65
CA ALA A 360 2.87 6.56 -1.97
C ALA A 360 3.74 7.66 -2.57
N ASN A 361 4.45 8.43 -1.74
CA ASN A 361 5.35 9.53 -2.12
C ASN A 361 4.72 10.69 -2.92
N ALA A 362 3.47 10.61 -3.40
CA ALA A 362 2.84 11.72 -4.10
C ALA A 362 2.47 12.85 -3.13
N THR A 363 2.34 14.07 -3.65
CA THR A 363 1.71 15.19 -2.94
C THR A 363 0.37 15.48 -3.59
N TYR A 364 -0.73 15.07 -2.93
CA TYR A 364 -2.09 15.36 -3.40
C TYR A 364 -2.54 16.73 -2.88
N GLN A 365 -3.12 17.57 -3.75
CA GLN A 365 -3.71 18.84 -3.35
C GLN A 365 -5.21 18.68 -3.12
N PHE A 366 -5.60 18.57 -1.85
CA PHE A 366 -6.99 18.41 -1.43
C PHE A 366 -7.79 19.70 -1.50
N VAL A 367 -7.15 20.84 -1.28
CA VAL A 367 -7.82 22.14 -1.25
C VAL A 367 -7.20 23.08 -2.27
N GLY A 368 -8.04 23.69 -3.11
CA GLY A 368 -7.65 24.68 -4.11
C GLY A 368 -8.82 25.58 -4.50
N PRO A 369 -8.63 26.53 -5.44
CA PRO A 369 -9.69 27.45 -5.86
C PRO A 369 -10.94 26.80 -6.47
N TRP A 370 -10.89 25.51 -6.79
CA TRP A 370 -12.02 24.70 -7.26
C TRP A 370 -12.88 24.12 -6.12
N THR A 371 -12.38 24.12 -4.89
CA THR A 371 -13.01 23.45 -3.74
C THR A 371 -14.24 24.22 -3.27
N THR A 372 -15.43 23.69 -3.55
CA THR A 372 -16.73 24.34 -3.30
C THR A 372 -16.91 24.84 -1.86
N ALA A 373 -16.37 24.10 -0.87
CA ALA A 373 -16.39 24.47 0.55
C ALA A 373 -15.82 25.87 0.85
N LEU A 374 -14.88 26.37 0.03
CA LEU A 374 -14.27 27.70 0.20
C LEU A 374 -15.23 28.86 -0.13
N ASN A 375 -16.27 28.61 -0.91
CA ASN A 375 -17.21 29.64 -1.37
C ASN A 375 -18.35 29.93 -0.37
N THR A 376 -18.40 29.24 0.78
CA THR A 376 -19.43 29.44 1.80
C THR A 376 -19.15 30.71 2.64
N THR A 377 -20.18 31.53 2.84
CA THR A 377 -20.09 32.91 3.36
C THR A 377 -19.87 33.04 4.88
N GLN A 378 -19.67 31.93 5.59
CA GLN A 378 -19.26 31.92 7.01
C GLN A 378 -17.90 31.24 7.23
N ASN A 379 -17.06 31.16 6.19
CA ASN A 379 -15.72 30.63 6.30
C ASN A 379 -14.85 31.46 7.28
N SER A 380 -14.51 30.85 8.42
CA SER A 380 -13.42 31.32 9.27
C SER A 380 -12.07 31.29 8.52
N ASP A 381 -11.14 32.17 8.89
CA ASP A 381 -9.78 32.21 8.35
C ASP A 381 -9.02 30.88 8.58
N THR A 382 -9.37 30.16 9.66
CA THR A 382 -8.90 28.80 9.95
C THR A 382 -9.94 27.76 9.56
N LYS A 383 -9.50 26.67 8.93
CA LYS A 383 -10.31 25.56 8.41
C LYS A 383 -9.76 24.24 8.97
N ALA A 384 -10.63 23.31 9.32
CA ALA A 384 -10.25 21.96 9.73
C ALA A 384 -10.08 21.03 8.52
N PHE A 385 -9.24 20.01 8.63
CA PHE A 385 -9.05 18.95 7.65
C PHE A 385 -8.81 17.59 8.34
N GLU A 386 -9.35 16.51 7.80
CA GLU A 386 -9.30 15.14 8.35
C GLU A 386 -9.04 14.14 7.21
N MET A 387 -8.21 13.10 7.39
CA MET A 387 -7.84 12.13 6.32
C MET A 387 -7.16 10.86 6.87
N ARG A 388 -7.26 9.70 6.20
CA ARG A 388 -6.76 8.40 6.71
C ARG A 388 -5.65 7.73 5.85
N VAL A 389 -4.37 8.11 6.04
CA VAL A 389 -3.11 7.48 5.53
C VAL A 389 -1.87 7.71 6.42
N GLN A 390 -0.71 7.15 6.01
CA GLN A 390 0.64 7.56 6.40
C GLN A 390 1.02 8.80 5.60
N ILE A 391 1.58 9.80 6.27
CA ILE A 391 2.00 11.06 5.63
C ILE A 391 3.52 11.26 5.70
N GLY A 392 4.08 11.86 4.65
CA GLY A 392 5.44 12.38 4.59
C GLY A 392 5.54 13.89 4.91
N GLY A 393 4.44 14.65 4.77
CA GLY A 393 4.40 16.07 5.14
C GLY A 393 3.12 16.77 4.73
N ILE A 394 2.85 17.95 5.30
CA ILE A 394 1.68 18.78 5.00
C ILE A 394 2.14 20.16 4.52
N PHE A 395 1.49 20.68 3.49
CA PHE A 395 1.89 21.90 2.77
C PHE A 395 0.69 22.85 2.62
N VAL A 396 0.94 24.13 2.88
CA VAL A 396 0.01 25.25 2.64
C VAL A 396 0.69 26.29 1.76
N HIS A 397 -0.06 27.30 1.28
CA HIS A 397 0.54 28.42 0.56
C HIS A 397 1.55 29.19 1.44
N LYS A 398 2.55 29.85 0.83
CA LYS A 398 3.63 30.56 1.54
C LYS A 398 3.18 31.68 2.50
N ASP A 399 1.98 32.23 2.27
CA ASP A 399 1.37 33.29 3.08
C ASP A 399 0.25 32.74 4.00
N ALA A 400 0.19 31.41 4.15
CA ALA A 400 -0.74 30.67 4.98
C ALA A 400 0.01 29.81 6.02
N GLN A 401 -0.72 29.29 6.99
CA GLN A 401 -0.13 28.58 8.13
C GLN A 401 -0.96 27.37 8.56
N LEU A 402 -0.27 26.37 9.11
CA LEU A 402 -0.90 25.25 9.80
C LEU A 402 -1.24 25.67 11.23
N VAL A 403 -2.41 25.25 11.71
CA VAL A 403 -2.98 25.64 12.99
C VAL A 403 -3.34 24.38 13.77
N LYS A 404 -2.87 24.25 15.02
CA LYS A 404 -3.41 23.23 15.92
C LYS A 404 -4.85 23.63 16.26
N LEU A 405 -5.81 22.82 15.83
CA LEU A 405 -7.22 22.99 16.21
C LEU A 405 -7.37 22.84 17.73
N PRO A 406 -8.33 23.55 18.36
CA PRO A 406 -8.78 23.20 19.69
C PRO A 406 -9.26 21.74 19.71
N GLU A 407 -8.71 20.94 20.62
CA GLU A 407 -9.25 19.61 20.91
C GLU A 407 -10.56 19.76 21.69
N PHE A 408 -11.50 18.84 21.46
CA PHE A 408 -12.71 18.78 22.28
C PHE A 408 -12.42 18.44 23.76
N ASN A 409 -13.37 18.74 24.64
CA ASN A 409 -13.22 18.54 26.09
C ASN A 409 -13.44 17.09 26.58
N LYS A 410 -13.65 16.14 25.66
CA LYS A 410 -13.89 14.72 25.95
C LYS A 410 -13.16 13.82 24.96
N THR A 411 -12.76 12.64 25.38
CA THR A 411 -12.11 11.64 24.52
C THR A 411 -12.76 10.26 24.64
N VAL A 412 -12.97 9.59 23.50
CA VAL A 412 -13.56 8.25 23.39
C VAL A 412 -12.56 7.25 22.82
N GLU A 413 -12.37 6.11 23.46
CA GLU A 413 -11.63 4.98 22.90
C GLU A 413 -12.58 3.82 22.59
N ILE A 414 -12.45 3.20 21.41
CA ILE A 414 -13.24 2.03 21.02
C ILE A 414 -12.29 0.87 20.76
N ILE A 415 -12.56 -0.27 21.39
CA ILE A 415 -11.72 -1.47 21.35
C ILE A 415 -12.57 -2.62 20.82
N GLY A 416 -12.14 -3.28 19.75
CA GLY A 416 -12.98 -4.31 19.11
C GLY A 416 -12.34 -5.18 18.05
N ASP A 417 -13.18 -5.96 17.39
CA ASP A 417 -12.80 -6.88 16.31
C ASP A 417 -13.22 -6.36 14.92
N SER A 418 -13.51 -7.25 13.96
CA SER A 418 -14.00 -6.90 12.63
C SER A 418 -15.31 -6.11 12.65
N LEU A 419 -16.17 -6.32 13.66
CA LEU A 419 -17.46 -5.65 13.81
C LEU A 419 -17.29 -4.17 14.15
N ALA A 420 -16.29 -3.84 14.97
CA ALA A 420 -15.90 -2.46 15.28
C ALA A 420 -15.04 -1.83 14.17
N ALA A 421 -14.28 -2.63 13.43
CA ALA A 421 -13.52 -2.17 12.25
C ALA A 421 -14.41 -1.86 11.03
N GLY A 422 -15.69 -2.25 11.06
CA GLY A 422 -16.64 -2.04 9.96
C GLY A 422 -16.48 -3.00 8.80
N GLN A 423 -15.90 -4.19 9.03
CA GLN A 423 -15.55 -5.11 7.94
C GLN A 423 -16.78 -5.50 7.09
N TYR A 424 -16.65 -5.32 5.78
CA TYR A 424 -17.70 -5.51 4.76
C TYR A 424 -18.79 -4.42 4.69
N ALA A 425 -18.70 -3.34 5.47
CA ALA A 425 -19.54 -2.16 5.28
C ALA A 425 -19.09 -1.35 4.04
N THR A 426 -19.98 -0.56 3.45
CA THR A 426 -19.76 0.08 2.13
C THR A 426 -18.51 0.99 2.08
N TYR A 427 -18.13 1.60 3.20
CA TYR A 427 -16.88 2.35 3.38
C TYR A 427 -16.01 1.82 4.53
N GLU A 428 -16.13 0.51 4.81
CA GLU A 428 -15.41 -0.20 5.87
C GLU A 428 -15.46 0.58 7.20
N GLY A 429 -14.30 1.00 7.72
CA GLY A 429 -14.18 1.76 8.97
C GLY A 429 -14.94 3.10 9.03
N LEU A 430 -15.30 3.71 7.90
CA LEU A 430 -16.10 4.95 7.84
C LEU A 430 -17.61 4.70 7.81
N ALA A 431 -18.05 3.48 7.48
CA ALA A 431 -19.44 3.05 7.64
C ALA A 431 -19.66 2.27 8.96
N SER A 432 -18.57 1.96 9.69
CA SER A 432 -18.60 1.24 10.96
C SER A 432 -19.48 1.90 12.03
N TRP A 433 -20.08 1.07 12.91
CA TRP A 433 -20.81 1.57 14.07
C TRP A 433 -19.90 2.40 14.99
N ALA A 434 -18.62 2.03 15.08
CA ALA A 434 -17.64 2.66 15.94
C ALA A 434 -17.35 4.12 15.52
N PHE A 435 -17.12 4.35 14.21
CA PHE A 435 -16.96 5.70 13.68
C PHE A 435 -18.26 6.50 13.78
N ASN A 436 -19.39 5.92 13.38
CA ASN A 436 -20.69 6.60 13.40
C ASN A 436 -21.10 7.02 14.82
N PHE A 437 -20.80 6.21 15.84
CA PHE A 437 -20.98 6.60 17.25
C PHE A 437 -19.98 7.68 17.68
N ALA A 438 -18.68 7.47 17.49
CA ALA A 438 -17.67 8.39 17.99
C ALA A 438 -17.76 9.79 17.35
N ALA A 439 -18.08 9.84 16.06
CA ALA A 439 -18.25 11.09 15.32
C ALA A 439 -19.63 11.72 15.54
N GLY A 440 -20.70 10.92 15.68
CA GLY A 440 -22.07 11.39 15.96
C GLY A 440 -22.23 12.08 17.32
N LEU A 441 -21.32 11.86 18.28
CA LEU A 441 -21.24 12.68 19.50
C LEU A 441 -20.90 14.14 19.17
N GLY A 442 -20.14 14.41 18.11
CA GLY A 442 -19.84 15.74 17.56
C GLY A 442 -19.01 16.69 18.43
N ASN A 443 -18.70 16.31 19.68
CA ASN A 443 -17.99 17.13 20.66
C ASN A 443 -16.92 16.35 21.44
N VAL A 444 -16.31 15.36 20.79
CA VAL A 444 -15.27 14.48 21.35
C VAL A 444 -14.10 14.31 20.38
N GLU A 445 -12.90 14.06 20.90
CA GLU A 445 -11.83 13.40 20.15
C GLU A 445 -11.97 11.88 20.31
N TYR A 446 -11.47 11.07 19.37
CA TYR A 446 -11.63 9.62 19.46
C TYR A 446 -10.52 8.78 18.82
N SER A 447 -10.38 7.54 19.27
CA SER A 447 -9.52 6.51 18.68
C SER A 447 -10.25 5.17 18.59
N ILE A 448 -10.03 4.43 17.49
CA ILE A 448 -10.62 3.11 17.25
C ILE A 448 -9.48 2.08 17.11
N THR A 449 -9.34 1.24 18.12
CA THR A 449 -8.38 0.13 18.23
C THR A 449 -9.12 -1.17 17.92
N ALA A 450 -9.44 -1.36 16.63
CA ALA A 450 -10.26 -2.48 16.16
C ALA A 450 -9.52 -3.34 15.11
N TYR A 451 -9.54 -4.66 15.29
CA TYR A 451 -8.75 -5.58 14.45
C TYR A 451 -9.56 -6.80 13.99
N PRO A 452 -9.77 -6.98 12.67
CA PRO A 452 -10.39 -8.17 12.11
C PRO A 452 -9.82 -9.50 12.61
N GLY A 453 -10.70 -10.39 13.05
CA GLY A 453 -10.35 -11.74 13.52
C GLY A 453 -9.66 -11.82 14.89
N ILE A 454 -9.41 -10.70 15.59
CA ILE A 454 -8.79 -10.72 16.93
C ILE A 454 -9.76 -11.26 17.99
N CYS A 455 -9.22 -11.95 18.98
CA CYS A 455 -9.93 -12.38 20.17
C CYS A 455 -9.69 -11.44 21.36
N LEU A 456 -10.55 -11.53 22.37
CA LEU A 456 -10.32 -10.89 23.67
C LEU A 456 -9.17 -11.60 24.42
N VAL A 457 -9.28 -12.92 24.55
CA VAL A 457 -8.29 -13.77 25.23
C VAL A 457 -6.97 -13.73 24.47
N ASP A 458 -5.84 -13.60 25.19
CA ASP A 458 -4.50 -13.58 24.61
C ASP A 458 -4.07 -14.93 24.01
N GLN A 459 -4.54 -15.18 22.80
CA GLN A 459 -4.18 -16.35 22.03
C GLN A 459 -4.12 -16.07 20.52
N LYS A 460 -3.57 -17.06 19.80
CA LYS A 460 -3.45 -17.09 18.34
C LYS A 460 -4.75 -17.55 17.68
N CYS A 461 -5.78 -16.70 17.73
CA CYS A 461 -7.08 -17.03 17.19
C CYS A 461 -7.05 -17.39 15.69
N TYR A 462 -7.90 -18.36 15.33
CA TYR A 462 -7.94 -19.06 14.04
C TYR A 462 -6.59 -19.69 13.63
N GLY A 463 -5.69 -19.94 14.59
CA GLY A 463 -4.33 -20.42 14.34
C GLY A 463 -3.36 -19.36 13.78
N GLY A 464 -3.74 -18.08 13.84
CA GLY A 464 -2.97 -16.97 13.27
C GLY A 464 -1.66 -16.65 14.01
N THR A 465 -0.99 -15.57 13.60
CA THR A 465 0.23 -15.08 14.28
C THR A 465 -0.04 -14.01 15.34
N ALA A 466 -1.19 -13.32 15.26
CA ALA A 466 -1.61 -12.26 16.17
C ALA A 466 -1.77 -12.75 17.62
N ARG A 467 -1.71 -11.79 18.55
CA ARG A 467 -2.05 -11.97 19.97
C ARG A 467 -3.47 -11.45 20.22
N GLY A 468 -4.06 -11.81 21.36
CA GLY A 468 -5.39 -11.31 21.73
C GLY A 468 -5.34 -9.87 22.27
N MET A 469 -6.50 -9.24 22.40
CA MET A 469 -6.58 -7.82 22.72
C MET A 469 -6.03 -7.47 24.11
N THR A 470 -6.15 -8.36 25.11
CA THR A 470 -5.50 -8.20 26.43
C THR A 470 -3.98 -7.94 26.32
N HIS A 471 -3.29 -8.60 25.37
CA HIS A 471 -1.91 -8.27 25.04
C HIS A 471 -1.80 -7.05 24.11
N GLN A 472 -2.59 -7.04 23.04
CA GLN A 472 -2.40 -6.14 21.90
C GLN A 472 -2.74 -4.69 22.22
N TRP A 473 -3.76 -4.44 23.05
CA TRP A 473 -4.16 -3.08 23.43
C TRP A 473 -3.03 -2.32 24.13
N LEU A 474 -2.08 -3.02 24.77
CA LEU A 474 -0.90 -2.43 25.41
C LEU A 474 0.25 -2.11 24.43
N GLN A 475 0.15 -2.44 23.13
CA GLN A 475 1.24 -2.30 22.14
C GLN A 475 1.02 -1.14 21.14
N ILE A 476 2.12 -0.61 20.57
CA ILE A 476 2.11 0.35 19.46
C ILE A 476 1.77 -0.31 18.09
N PRO A 477 2.29 -1.50 17.74
CA PRO A 477 1.99 -2.15 16.46
C PRO A 477 0.52 -2.58 16.34
N ASP A 478 -0.03 -2.52 15.13
CA ASP A 478 -1.25 -3.25 14.80
C ASP A 478 -0.99 -4.76 14.62
N VAL A 479 -2.05 -5.59 14.53
CA VAL A 479 -1.90 -7.04 14.23
C VAL A 479 -1.78 -7.36 12.74
N GLY A 480 -1.87 -6.36 11.87
CA GLY A 480 -1.86 -6.52 10.43
C GLY A 480 -0.49 -6.94 9.90
N ALA A 481 -0.49 -7.50 8.68
CA ALA A 481 0.71 -8.03 8.03
C ALA A 481 1.88 -7.02 8.00
N ARG A 482 1.59 -5.73 7.75
CA ARG A 482 2.59 -4.64 7.76
C ARG A 482 3.24 -4.44 9.13
N ALA A 483 2.46 -4.35 10.20
CA ALA A 483 3.01 -4.13 11.53
C ALA A 483 3.76 -5.38 12.03
N ASN A 484 3.27 -6.58 11.73
CA ASN A 484 4.02 -7.82 11.95
C ASN A 484 5.32 -7.86 11.11
N ALA A 485 5.36 -7.30 9.90
CA ALA A 485 6.61 -7.17 9.14
C ALA A 485 7.58 -6.12 9.74
N THR A 486 7.05 -5.00 10.26
CA THR A 486 7.84 -3.89 10.82
C THR A 486 8.41 -4.20 12.21
N TYR A 487 7.65 -4.93 13.04
CA TYR A 487 7.95 -5.15 14.46
C TYR A 487 8.10 -6.63 14.84
N GLY A 488 7.47 -7.56 14.10
CA GLY A 488 7.43 -8.98 14.44
C GLY A 488 6.80 -9.26 15.80
N ASN A 489 7.25 -10.32 16.47
CA ASN A 489 6.87 -10.64 17.86
C ASN A 489 7.46 -9.68 18.91
N ARG A 490 7.98 -8.50 18.52
CA ARG A 490 8.55 -7.54 19.48
C ARG A 490 7.42 -6.81 20.19
N SER A 491 7.29 -7.05 21.50
CA SER A 491 6.50 -6.14 22.34
C SER A 491 7.13 -4.75 22.28
N VAL A 492 6.32 -3.77 21.89
CA VAL A 492 6.68 -2.36 21.84
C VAL A 492 5.51 -1.63 22.50
N PRO A 493 5.51 -1.49 23.84
CA PRO A 493 4.39 -0.91 24.55
C PRO A 493 4.23 0.58 24.20
N TRP A 494 2.99 1.07 24.20
CA TRP A 494 2.74 2.51 24.09
C TRP A 494 2.88 3.21 25.45
N ASP A 495 3.10 4.52 25.42
CA ASP A 495 3.22 5.37 26.60
C ASP A 495 1.85 6.00 26.94
N PRO A 496 1.23 5.63 28.08
CA PRO A 496 -0.01 6.24 28.55
C PRO A 496 0.02 7.77 28.63
N THR A 497 1.18 8.36 28.94
CA THR A 497 1.33 9.80 29.15
C THR A 497 1.49 10.58 27.84
N ALA A 498 1.76 9.89 26.73
CA ALA A 498 1.88 10.50 25.39
C ALA A 498 0.52 10.76 24.70
N ARG A 499 -0.60 10.39 25.33
CA ARG A 499 -1.96 10.59 24.85
C ARG A 499 -2.84 11.23 25.91
N ARG A 500 -3.93 11.86 25.47
CA ARG A 500 -5.02 12.28 26.36
C ARG A 500 -5.77 11.03 26.84
N ALA A 501 -6.10 11.00 28.13
CA ALA A 501 -6.90 9.92 28.71
C ALA A 501 -8.31 9.86 28.10
N ALA A 502 -8.82 8.65 27.90
CA ALA A 502 -10.21 8.45 27.53
C ALA A 502 -11.13 8.82 28.70
N ASP A 503 -12.18 9.61 28.44
CA ASP A 503 -13.30 9.81 29.36
C ASP A 503 -14.33 8.68 29.25
N LEU A 504 -14.36 7.99 28.11
CA LEU A 504 -15.23 6.87 27.79
C LEU A 504 -14.49 5.82 26.94
N VAL A 505 -14.61 4.55 27.31
CA VAL A 505 -14.14 3.40 26.53
C VAL A 505 -15.32 2.51 26.16
N VAL A 506 -15.38 2.00 24.93
CA VAL A 506 -16.40 1.03 24.48
C VAL A 506 -15.73 -0.24 23.97
N ILE A 507 -16.09 -1.39 24.55
CA ILE A 507 -15.47 -2.69 24.24
C ILE A 507 -16.48 -3.59 23.54
N ASN A 508 -16.14 -4.06 22.34
CA ASN A 508 -16.96 -4.95 21.50
C ASN A 508 -16.08 -6.11 21.00
N LEU A 509 -15.92 -7.12 21.86
CA LEU A 509 -15.02 -8.27 21.67
C LEU A 509 -15.65 -9.56 22.20
N GLY A 510 -15.19 -10.70 21.68
CA GLY A 510 -15.67 -12.04 22.03
C GLY A 510 -16.31 -12.80 20.86
N THR A 511 -16.57 -12.13 19.73
CA THR A 511 -17.12 -12.77 18.53
C THR A 511 -16.22 -13.89 18.07
N ASN A 512 -14.92 -13.61 17.93
CA ASN A 512 -13.93 -14.57 17.46
C ASN A 512 -13.60 -15.63 18.50
N ASP A 513 -13.58 -15.27 19.79
CA ASP A 513 -13.37 -16.20 20.91
C ASP A 513 -14.44 -17.31 20.90
N SER A 514 -15.69 -16.97 20.59
CA SER A 514 -16.83 -17.90 20.57
C SER A 514 -16.87 -18.86 19.37
N ARG A 515 -16.21 -18.52 18.26
CA ARG A 515 -16.33 -19.23 16.98
C ARG A 515 -15.32 -20.37 16.85
N ASP A 516 -15.67 -21.35 16.02
CA ASP A 516 -14.77 -22.45 15.66
C ASP A 516 -13.55 -21.92 14.86
N PRO A 517 -12.31 -22.39 15.11
CA PRO A 517 -11.91 -23.44 16.04
C PRO A 517 -11.61 -22.98 17.47
N ASN A 518 -11.75 -21.67 17.76
CA ASN A 518 -11.31 -21.07 19.02
C ASN A 518 -12.15 -21.55 20.21
N ASN A 519 -13.49 -21.60 20.06
CA ASN A 519 -14.45 -22.24 20.97
C ASN A 519 -14.22 -21.96 22.48
N ILE A 520 -13.85 -20.73 22.84
CA ILE A 520 -13.27 -20.42 24.14
C ILE A 520 -14.28 -20.62 25.30
N PRO A 521 -13.91 -21.35 26.37
CA PRO A 521 -14.76 -21.52 27.54
C PRO A 521 -15.13 -20.17 28.18
N GLY A 522 -16.41 -19.96 28.48
CA GLY A 522 -16.91 -18.70 29.04
C GLY A 522 -16.24 -18.27 30.36
N GLY A 523 -15.65 -19.21 31.13
CA GLY A 523 -14.85 -18.88 32.31
C GLY A 523 -13.50 -18.22 31.99
N GLU A 524 -12.86 -18.62 30.88
CA GLU A 524 -11.60 -18.05 30.39
C GLU A 524 -11.84 -16.68 29.76
N PHE A 525 -12.87 -16.57 28.91
CA PHE A 525 -13.33 -15.30 28.34
C PHE A 525 -13.69 -14.28 29.44
N TYR A 526 -14.44 -14.69 30.47
CA TYR A 526 -14.74 -13.84 31.63
C TYR A 526 -13.47 -13.32 32.33
N ASN A 527 -12.48 -14.19 32.59
CA ASN A 527 -11.25 -13.78 33.28
C ASN A 527 -10.44 -12.76 32.47
N ALA A 528 -10.26 -12.99 31.17
CA ALA A 528 -9.53 -12.07 30.29
C ALA A 528 -10.27 -10.73 30.09
N TYR A 529 -11.61 -10.72 30.16
CA TYR A 529 -12.39 -9.48 30.09
C TYR A 529 -12.27 -8.67 31.39
N VAL A 530 -12.21 -9.33 32.56
CA VAL A 530 -11.87 -8.66 33.82
C VAL A 530 -10.45 -8.06 33.74
N GLU A 531 -9.47 -8.83 33.26
CA GLU A 531 -8.08 -8.35 33.05
C GLU A 531 -8.00 -7.13 32.13
N LEU A 532 -8.69 -7.14 30.98
CA LEU A 532 -8.73 -6.00 30.06
C LEU A 532 -9.36 -4.76 30.71
N VAL A 533 -10.41 -4.92 31.51
CA VAL A 533 -11.09 -3.81 32.20
C VAL A 533 -10.21 -3.24 33.32
N ASP A 534 -9.52 -4.08 34.10
CA ASP A 534 -8.55 -3.64 35.11
C ASP A 534 -7.35 -2.91 34.48
N ASP A 535 -6.84 -3.40 33.35
CA ASP A 535 -5.74 -2.78 32.62
C ASP A 535 -6.12 -1.41 32.03
N ILE A 536 -7.33 -1.30 31.45
CA ILE A 536 -7.89 -0.02 30.98
C ILE A 536 -8.10 0.94 32.14
N HIS A 537 -8.69 0.49 33.27
CA HIS A 537 -8.93 1.35 34.42
C HIS A 537 -7.62 1.79 35.11
N ARG A 538 -6.59 0.93 35.15
CA ARG A 538 -5.25 1.29 35.65
C ARG A 538 -4.58 2.39 34.83
N VAL A 539 -4.80 2.39 33.51
CA VAL A 539 -4.26 3.37 32.57
C VAL A 539 -5.10 4.65 32.56
N TRP A 540 -6.43 4.55 32.54
CA TRP A 540 -7.39 5.64 32.53
C TRP A 540 -8.36 5.60 33.75
N PRO A 541 -7.93 5.95 34.98
CA PRO A 541 -8.75 5.78 36.20
C PRO A 541 -10.06 6.59 36.28
N ALA A 542 -10.26 7.55 35.38
CA ALA A 542 -11.50 8.34 35.29
C ALA A 542 -12.47 7.84 34.19
N ALA A 543 -12.03 6.93 33.33
CA ALA A 543 -12.82 6.46 32.20
C ALA A 543 -14.09 5.75 32.65
N GLN A 544 -15.21 6.06 32.01
CA GLN A 544 -16.37 5.17 31.99
C GLN A 544 -16.11 4.06 30.97
N ILE A 545 -16.50 2.82 31.25
CA ILE A 545 -16.26 1.68 30.35
C ILE A 545 -17.61 1.01 30.02
N ILE A 546 -17.95 0.94 28.74
CA ILE A 546 -19.16 0.25 28.25
C ILE A 546 -18.76 -1.12 27.69
N LEU A 547 -19.30 -2.16 28.30
CA LEU A 547 -19.26 -3.53 27.76
C LEU A 547 -20.44 -3.68 26.79
N MET A 548 -20.15 -3.80 25.49
CA MET A 548 -21.17 -4.00 24.46
C MET A 548 -21.57 -5.48 24.37
N GLY A 549 -22.87 -5.77 24.42
CA GLY A 549 -23.40 -7.11 24.16
C GLY A 549 -23.13 -7.58 22.73
N LEU A 550 -22.74 -8.83 22.55
CA LEU A 550 -22.50 -9.43 21.24
C LEU A 550 -23.82 -9.94 20.65
N TRP A 551 -24.23 -9.40 19.50
CA TRP A 551 -25.52 -9.71 18.91
C TRP A 551 -25.64 -11.13 18.35
N GLY A 552 -24.54 -11.73 17.90
CA GLY A 552 -24.49 -13.08 17.35
C GLY A 552 -25.34 -13.27 16.09
N GLU A 553 -25.76 -14.51 15.85
CA GLU A 553 -26.47 -14.94 14.64
C GLU A 553 -28.00 -14.89 14.80
N PHE A 554 -28.75 -15.12 13.73
CA PHE A 554 -30.21 -15.12 13.71
C PHE A 554 -30.77 -16.47 13.20
N GLU A 555 -31.34 -17.27 14.10
CA GLU A 555 -31.93 -18.57 13.75
C GLU A 555 -33.40 -18.44 13.30
N ALA A 556 -33.73 -19.06 12.16
CA ALA A 556 -35.12 -19.21 11.73
C ALA A 556 -35.89 -20.14 12.70
N THR A 557 -36.86 -19.57 13.41
CA THR A 557 -37.64 -20.23 14.46
C THR A 557 -39.13 -20.09 14.17
N GLY A 558 -39.73 -21.12 13.56
CA GLY A 558 -41.12 -21.05 13.09
C GLY A 558 -41.27 -20.04 11.95
N ASN A 559 -42.12 -19.03 12.14
CA ASN A 559 -42.41 -18.01 11.12
C ASN A 559 -41.64 -16.69 11.35
N THR A 560 -40.54 -16.70 12.11
CA THR A 560 -39.72 -15.53 12.39
C THR A 560 -38.25 -15.90 12.61
N TYR A 561 -37.38 -14.91 12.76
CA TYR A 561 -35.97 -15.09 13.14
C TYR A 561 -35.76 -14.69 14.60
N VAL A 562 -34.91 -15.43 15.31
CA VAL A 562 -34.59 -15.20 16.72
C VAL A 562 -33.09 -14.99 16.87
N GLN A 563 -32.72 -13.83 17.42
CA GLN A 563 -31.34 -13.45 17.72
C GLN A 563 -30.70 -14.37 18.78
N LYS A 564 -29.48 -14.82 18.52
CA LYS A 564 -28.67 -15.69 19.38
C LYS A 564 -27.40 -14.96 19.85
N PRO A 565 -27.51 -14.04 20.83
CA PRO A 565 -26.39 -13.27 21.33
C PRO A 565 -25.35 -14.14 22.06
N LEU A 566 -24.07 -13.75 21.94
CA LEU A 566 -22.91 -14.51 22.40
C LEU A 566 -22.46 -14.03 23.79
N TYR A 567 -21.93 -14.95 24.61
CA TYR A 567 -21.34 -14.68 25.93
C TYR A 567 -22.18 -13.79 26.89
N VAL A 568 -23.52 -13.80 26.77
CA VAL A 568 -24.39 -12.90 27.55
C VAL A 568 -24.19 -13.03 29.06
N SER A 569 -24.04 -14.26 29.56
CA SER A 569 -23.89 -14.51 31.00
C SER A 569 -22.49 -14.12 31.51
N GLU A 570 -21.50 -14.16 30.64
CA GLU A 570 -20.11 -13.82 30.90
C GLU A 570 -19.97 -12.31 30.97
N ILE A 571 -20.43 -11.58 29.94
CA ILE A 571 -20.36 -10.11 29.88
C ILE A 571 -21.17 -9.48 31.02
N GLN A 572 -22.33 -10.04 31.36
CA GLN A 572 -23.11 -9.60 32.53
C GLN A 572 -22.39 -9.88 33.86
N ARG A 573 -21.64 -10.99 33.97
CA ARG A 573 -20.79 -11.26 35.15
C ARG A 573 -19.60 -10.30 35.24
N VAL A 574 -19.00 -9.89 34.12
CA VAL A 574 -17.94 -8.84 34.11
C VAL A 574 -18.54 -7.52 34.59
N TYR A 575 -19.71 -7.11 34.08
CA TYR A 575 -20.40 -5.92 34.58
C TYR A 575 -20.67 -6.01 36.10
N GLN A 576 -21.22 -7.12 36.59
CA GLN A 576 -21.48 -7.35 38.03
C GLN A 576 -20.19 -7.31 38.89
N HIS A 577 -19.04 -7.71 38.34
CA HIS A 577 -17.75 -7.63 39.04
C HIS A 577 -17.35 -6.18 39.37
N PHE A 578 -17.68 -5.24 38.48
CA PHE A 578 -17.31 -3.83 38.59
C PHE A 578 -18.48 -2.90 38.97
N GLU A 579 -19.73 -3.40 39.05
CA GLU A 579 -20.93 -2.60 39.34
C GLU A 579 -20.80 -1.77 40.62
N GLY A 580 -20.23 -2.36 41.69
CA GLY A 580 -19.98 -1.67 42.95
C GLY A 580 -18.90 -0.57 42.90
N GLN A 581 -18.14 -0.50 41.80
CA GLN A 581 -17.13 0.53 41.54
C GLN A 581 -17.66 1.66 40.64
N GLY A 582 -18.81 1.46 39.98
CA GLY A 582 -19.61 2.51 39.32
C GLY A 582 -19.09 3.06 37.99
N PHE A 583 -17.90 2.66 37.52
CA PHE A 583 -17.32 3.12 36.25
C PHE A 583 -17.61 2.20 35.05
N VAL A 584 -17.99 0.94 35.29
CA VAL A 584 -18.35 -0.03 34.23
C VAL A 584 -19.85 -0.09 34.03
N HIS A 585 -20.28 -0.18 32.78
CA HIS A 585 -21.68 -0.23 32.35
C HIS A 585 -21.89 -1.31 31.29
N TYR A 586 -23.12 -1.81 31.18
CA TYR A 586 -23.51 -2.77 30.14
C TYR A 586 -24.46 -2.12 29.12
N PHE A 587 -24.20 -2.32 27.83
CA PHE A 587 -25.05 -1.92 26.72
C PHE A 587 -25.53 -3.17 25.97
N ASP A 588 -26.78 -3.58 26.20
CA ASP A 588 -27.39 -4.72 25.51
C ASP A 588 -27.75 -4.34 24.06
N THR A 589 -27.28 -5.12 23.10
CA THR A 589 -27.57 -4.95 21.66
C THR A 589 -28.78 -5.77 21.20
N LYS A 590 -29.38 -6.55 22.10
CA LYS A 590 -30.51 -7.43 21.80
C LYS A 590 -31.75 -6.65 21.34
N GLY A 591 -32.28 -7.02 20.19
CA GLY A 591 -33.45 -6.39 19.58
C GLY A 591 -33.19 -5.08 18.83
N ILE A 592 -32.00 -4.47 18.97
CA ILE A 592 -31.58 -3.31 18.15
C ILE A 592 -31.40 -3.74 16.69
N LEU A 593 -30.79 -4.90 16.49
CA LEU A 593 -30.57 -5.54 15.19
C LEU A 593 -31.66 -6.58 14.90
N GLN A 594 -31.94 -6.76 13.62
CA GLN A 594 -32.83 -7.77 13.04
C GLN A 594 -32.04 -8.63 12.03
N HIS A 595 -32.61 -9.75 11.58
CA HIS A 595 -31.93 -10.68 10.65
C HIS A 595 -31.34 -9.98 9.40
N ASN A 596 -32.12 -9.09 8.77
CA ASN A 596 -31.70 -8.38 7.55
C ASN A 596 -30.68 -7.25 7.81
N ASP A 597 -30.36 -6.96 9.07
CA ASP A 597 -29.29 -6.02 9.43
C ASP A 597 -27.90 -6.70 9.47
N ILE A 598 -27.84 -8.01 9.21
CA ILE A 598 -26.65 -8.87 9.33
C ILE A 598 -26.36 -9.56 8.00
N ALA A 599 -25.56 -8.90 7.16
CA ALA A 599 -24.97 -9.45 5.94
C ALA A 599 -23.81 -8.54 5.46
N PRO A 600 -22.78 -9.08 4.79
CA PRO A 600 -22.51 -10.50 4.55
C PRO A 600 -21.75 -11.16 5.73
N ARG A 601 -21.73 -12.50 5.77
CA ARG A 601 -20.89 -13.30 6.70
C ARG A 601 -21.01 -12.88 8.17
N ASP A 602 -22.24 -12.73 8.65
CA ASP A 602 -22.58 -12.34 10.03
C ASP A 602 -22.07 -10.97 10.51
N HIS A 603 -21.59 -10.12 9.59
CA HIS A 603 -21.25 -8.72 9.87
C HIS A 603 -22.48 -7.82 9.67
N PRO A 604 -22.57 -6.67 10.34
CA PRO A 604 -23.67 -5.74 10.12
C PRO A 604 -23.64 -5.17 8.70
N THR A 605 -24.81 -4.96 8.11
CA THR A 605 -24.95 -4.03 6.99
C THR A 605 -24.72 -2.60 7.48
N ASP A 606 -24.52 -1.64 6.57
CA ASP A 606 -24.53 -0.21 6.90
C ASP A 606 -25.76 0.18 7.77
N VAL A 607 -26.94 -0.37 7.49
CA VAL A 607 -28.16 -0.16 8.30
C VAL A 607 -28.00 -0.73 9.72
N GLY A 608 -27.38 -1.90 9.88
CA GLY A 608 -27.04 -2.48 11.17
C GLY A 608 -26.04 -1.64 11.96
N HIS A 609 -24.99 -1.13 11.30
CA HIS A 609 -24.02 -0.23 11.91
C HIS A 609 -24.66 1.07 12.40
N LEU A 610 -25.52 1.69 11.58
CA LEU A 610 -26.27 2.89 11.94
C LEU A 610 -27.23 2.64 13.12
N LYS A 611 -27.89 1.48 13.18
CA LYS A 611 -28.76 1.09 14.30
C LYS A 611 -27.99 1.01 15.62
N ILE A 612 -26.85 0.31 15.65
CA ILE A 612 -26.00 0.21 16.86
C ILE A 612 -25.50 1.59 17.29
N ALA A 613 -24.97 2.39 16.35
CA ALA A 613 -24.46 3.72 16.64
C ALA A 613 -25.54 4.66 17.21
N SER A 614 -26.72 4.73 16.57
CA SER A 614 -27.85 5.56 17.02
C SER A 614 -28.30 5.22 18.45
N HIS A 615 -28.47 3.94 18.75
CA HIS A 615 -28.90 3.52 20.09
C HIS A 615 -27.82 3.76 21.14
N LEU A 616 -26.53 3.61 20.79
CA LEU A 616 -25.42 3.89 21.71
C LEU A 616 -25.27 5.41 21.97
N LEU A 617 -25.45 6.28 20.96
CA LEU A 617 -25.49 7.74 21.13
C LEU A 617 -26.56 8.14 22.15
N GLN A 618 -27.80 7.67 21.95
CA GLN A 618 -28.92 8.00 22.84
C GLN A 618 -28.75 7.37 24.23
N TRP A 619 -28.21 6.15 24.34
CA TRP A 619 -27.86 5.55 25.63
C TRP A 619 -26.79 6.36 26.37
N VAL A 620 -25.72 6.79 25.69
CA VAL A 620 -24.62 7.57 26.29
C VAL A 620 -25.10 8.93 26.76
N LYS A 621 -25.98 9.59 26.00
CA LYS A 621 -26.67 10.80 26.43
C LYS A 621 -27.51 10.56 27.69
N ILE A 622 -28.40 9.57 27.67
CA ILE A 622 -29.36 9.31 28.77
C ILE A 622 -28.67 8.81 30.05
N LYS A 623 -27.66 7.93 29.94
CA LYS A 623 -27.02 7.25 31.06
C LYS A 623 -25.83 8.00 31.64
N LEU A 624 -25.04 8.69 30.80
CA LEU A 624 -23.81 9.38 31.22
C LEU A 624 -23.93 10.92 31.19
N GLY A 625 -25.03 11.47 30.66
CA GLY A 625 -25.24 12.93 30.55
C GLY A 625 -24.37 13.60 29.48
N TRP A 626 -23.88 12.84 28.50
CA TRP A 626 -23.08 13.37 27.39
C TRP A 626 -24.03 13.93 26.32
N GLU A 627 -24.25 15.24 26.35
CA GLU A 627 -25.03 15.92 25.31
C GLU A 627 -24.38 15.81 23.94
N LEU A 628 -25.20 15.59 22.91
CA LEU A 628 -24.75 15.47 21.52
C LEU A 628 -24.44 16.86 20.96
N GLY A 629 -23.21 17.05 20.48
CA GLY A 629 -22.73 18.31 19.90
C GLY A 629 -22.76 18.37 18.38
N ALA A 630 -23.17 17.29 17.69
CA ALA A 630 -23.24 17.25 16.24
C ALA A 630 -24.29 18.23 15.68
N THR A 631 -23.90 18.97 14.64
CA THR A 631 -24.76 19.93 13.92
C THR A 631 -25.09 19.50 12.48
N GLY A 632 -24.53 18.37 12.03
CA GLY A 632 -24.86 17.68 10.78
C GLY A 632 -25.89 16.55 11.00
N PRO A 633 -25.91 15.50 10.15
CA PRO A 633 -26.74 14.32 10.37
C PRO A 633 -26.29 13.54 11.62
N GLU A 634 -27.25 13.01 12.39
CA GLU A 634 -27.00 12.44 13.73
C GLU A 634 -26.06 11.22 13.74
N VAL A 635 -26.10 10.39 12.68
CA VAL A 635 -25.43 9.07 12.67
C VAL A 635 -24.71 8.79 11.35
N GLN A 636 -25.28 9.21 10.22
CA GLN A 636 -24.63 9.20 8.91
C GLN A 636 -23.73 10.43 8.79
N HIS A 637 -22.59 10.42 9.48
CA HIS A 637 -21.78 11.64 9.66
C HIS A 637 -21.15 12.09 8.33
N ASP A 638 -21.83 13.04 7.70
CA ASP A 638 -21.45 13.76 6.49
C ASP A 638 -21.05 12.80 5.33
N THR A 639 -21.86 11.75 5.12
CA THR A 639 -21.64 10.69 4.09
C THR A 639 -22.95 10.33 3.38
N LEU A 640 -22.91 10.18 2.05
CA LEU A 640 -24.10 9.97 1.22
C LEU A 640 -24.28 8.49 0.85
N TYR A 641 -25.13 7.79 1.61
CA TYR A 641 -25.39 6.35 1.48
C TYR A 641 -26.44 6.04 0.40
N TRP A 642 -26.15 5.07 -0.48
CA TRP A 642 -27.13 4.43 -1.37
C TRP A 642 -27.42 3.01 -0.86
N ASN A 643 -28.58 2.81 -0.26
CA ASN A 643 -28.96 1.58 0.46
C ASN A 643 -29.40 0.44 -0.49
N ASN A 644 -28.61 0.14 -1.53
CA ASN A 644 -28.98 -0.82 -2.57
C ASN A 644 -27.78 -1.45 -3.32
N GLU A 645 -26.78 -1.96 -2.61
CA GLU A 645 -25.92 -3.01 -3.16
C GLU A 645 -26.75 -4.29 -3.33
N GLU A 646 -27.35 -4.47 -4.51
CA GLU A 646 -28.15 -5.66 -4.84
C GLU A 646 -27.32 -6.95 -4.91
N ALA A 647 -25.98 -6.83 -4.91
CA ALA A 647 -25.04 -7.94 -5.01
C ALA A 647 -24.88 -8.79 -3.73
N TYR A 648 -25.48 -8.40 -2.60
CA TYR A 648 -25.40 -9.11 -1.31
C TYR A 648 -26.65 -9.96 -0.98
N LYS A 649 -27.35 -10.49 -1.99
CA LYS A 649 -28.47 -11.45 -1.84
C LYS A 649 -28.10 -12.86 -2.27
#